data_AF-A0A182HSM9-F1
#
_entry.id   AF-A0A182HSM9-F1
#
_cell.length_a   1.000
_cell.length_b   1.000
_cell.length_c   1.000
_cell.angle_alpha   90.00
_cell.angle_beta   90.00
_cell.angle_gamma   90.00
#
_symmetry.space_group_name_H-M   'P 1'
#
loop_
_entity.id
_entity.type
_entity.pdbx_description
1 polymer ?
#
loop_
_entity_poly.entity_id
_entity_poly.type
_entity_poly.pdbx_seq_one_letter_code
_entity_poly.pdbx_strand_id
1 'polypeptide(L)'
;MDFVNLLLFCLMSCVIGAVVMLLIQYYAFVRYFRLPELDQEEENQRKSAFSERYVLPDTLLENIKAPDQESKSTIMAINLILQFLYFELRQSNRVRKWFHRKLSLELDELISKTTTGKLFDKLTIRDLDLGSQFPEIKNFRLHAVDLHPDEGHIESLDVLLDLHYEGNFRLTIDADMVLGKKGSLALRVKQVSGLARLQFTRKPYTHWSLSFINDPKVELDVQSHFQGRQMQSNITSLISNQIRKAIRRKHTLPNYKLRYKPFFHRVEEDYELNEIVPNGSLEVTIAEISRLNAPIRTLTHVYCTLTLAHMPWVVARQQDDQGATMIVSLDIEIHKAKNQQIGIVFKQSDQTVLIDAVIPNTPASKAELRRGDVLLSIQGKRVTNISQVPKVIKTLNRPMFVLRIERLVPGQIRNDALLDDYEPEFEEIDPNLNITFVKNVEAVQIGGGTAGLRERKLARRNSKDNSGGESSHSNTPGTTPVKKSSTIVVGGAETSTPRGSFSEPAAAGGPKPKALNVECYPQHSSIDAEFNSFIRLDDPCTFQLMEKYSYLNLSVFGKSNEEHRLLGYLNIPINSILVECNESHLGHHLKKYPLLPPEAIDVSNHPLSMQSGFDQNYCYGDVLLSFVWDGSALASLSSPTAATSKAISAENKKQRLITISRGSADKLDDDRTDGLPLDAKPSASSTFTQLPAQQQ
;
A
#
# COMPACT_ATOMS: atom_id res chain seq x y z
N MET A 1 73.25 35.99 -37.50
CA MET A 1 71.93 36.42 -37.00
C MET A 1 72.17 37.40 -35.87
N ASP A 2 71.65 38.61 -35.97
CA ASP A 2 71.84 39.64 -34.95
C ASP A 2 71.25 39.21 -33.61
N PHE A 3 71.93 39.54 -32.52
CA PHE A 3 71.53 39.20 -31.15
C PHE A 3 70.08 39.61 -30.84
N VAL A 4 69.62 40.71 -31.45
CA VAL A 4 68.24 41.22 -31.36
C VAL A 4 67.23 40.24 -31.98
N ASN A 5 67.55 39.61 -33.12
CA ASN A 5 66.66 38.65 -33.77
C ASN A 5 66.57 37.34 -32.98
N LEU A 6 67.67 36.92 -32.34
CA LEU A 6 67.67 35.76 -31.44
C LEU A 6 66.83 36.04 -30.18
N LEU A 7 66.98 37.23 -29.60
CA LEU A 7 66.18 37.66 -28.43
C LEU A 7 64.70 37.72 -28.77
N LEU A 8 64.33 38.30 -29.92
CA LEU A 8 62.95 38.38 -30.39
C LEU A 8 62.36 36.98 -30.61
N PHE A 9 63.12 36.07 -31.20
CA PHE A 9 62.69 34.68 -31.41
C PHE A 9 62.44 33.95 -30.07
N CYS A 10 63.33 34.11 -29.09
CA CYS A 10 63.14 33.55 -27.75
C CYS A 10 61.90 34.13 -27.06
N LEU A 11 61.65 35.43 -27.20
CA LEU A 11 60.51 36.11 -26.58
C LEU A 11 59.18 35.65 -27.22
N MET A 12 59.14 35.56 -28.56
CA MET A 12 57.99 35.02 -29.28
C MET A 12 57.75 33.54 -28.95
N SER A 13 58.80 32.73 -28.83
CA SER A 13 58.69 31.33 -28.42
C SER A 13 58.15 31.18 -26.99
N CYS A 14 58.55 32.05 -26.05
CA CYS A 14 57.98 32.09 -24.70
C CYS A 14 56.50 32.47 -24.70
N VAL A 15 56.10 33.47 -25.47
CA VAL A 15 54.69 33.90 -25.57
C VAL A 15 53.83 32.79 -26.18
N ILE A 16 54.31 32.17 -27.26
CA ILE A 16 53.61 31.03 -27.89
C ILE A 16 53.52 29.86 -26.89
N GLY A 17 54.60 29.55 -26.18
CA GLY A 17 54.61 28.52 -25.14
C GLY A 17 53.62 28.80 -24.02
N ALA A 18 53.52 30.05 -23.55
CA ALA A 18 52.56 30.45 -22.53
C ALA A 18 51.10 30.33 -23.01
N VAL A 19 50.83 30.73 -24.25
CA VAL A 19 49.48 30.59 -24.86
C VAL A 19 49.11 29.11 -25.01
N VAL A 20 50.04 28.27 -25.48
CA VAL A 20 49.81 26.82 -25.59
C VAL A 20 49.56 26.20 -24.21
N MET A 21 50.31 26.59 -23.19
CA MET A 21 50.08 26.13 -21.82
C MET A 21 48.72 26.55 -21.28
N LEU A 22 48.28 27.79 -21.52
CA LEU A 22 46.95 28.25 -21.14
C LEU A 22 45.84 27.51 -21.89
N LEU A 23 46.04 27.19 -23.18
CA LEU A 23 45.09 26.39 -23.96
C LEU A 23 45.03 24.94 -23.46
N ILE A 24 46.16 24.34 -23.06
CA ILE A 24 46.19 23.00 -22.46
C ILE A 24 45.49 23.01 -21.10
N GLN A 25 45.74 24.02 -20.26
CA GLN A 25 45.06 24.18 -18.98
C GLN A 25 43.56 24.41 -19.14
N TYR A 26 43.14 25.24 -20.11
CA TYR A 26 41.73 25.44 -20.44
C TYR A 26 41.10 24.15 -20.99
N TYR A 27 41.79 23.41 -21.86
CA TYR A 27 41.31 22.11 -22.35
C TYR A 27 41.20 21.09 -21.22
N ALA A 28 42.17 21.02 -20.30
CA ALA A 28 42.12 20.15 -19.14
C ALA A 28 41.00 20.57 -18.17
N PHE A 29 40.79 21.87 -17.95
CA PHE A 29 39.68 22.40 -17.16
C PHE A 29 38.34 22.07 -17.79
N VAL A 30 38.16 22.35 -19.09
CA VAL A 30 36.95 21.98 -19.83
C VAL A 30 36.76 20.47 -19.81
N ARG A 31 37.79 19.65 -19.97
CA ARG A 31 37.65 18.18 -19.95
C ARG A 31 37.39 17.62 -18.55
N TYR A 32 37.94 18.24 -17.51
CA TYR A 32 37.69 17.88 -16.11
C TYR A 32 36.27 18.28 -15.69
N PHE A 33 35.76 19.43 -16.16
CA PHE A 33 34.38 19.87 -15.92
C PHE A 33 33.36 19.33 -16.93
N ARG A 34 33.82 18.74 -18.05
CA ARG A 34 33.02 18.08 -19.09
C ARG A 34 33.33 16.58 -19.10
N LEU A 35 33.59 16.00 -17.93
CA LEU A 35 33.51 14.56 -17.71
C LEU A 35 32.15 14.09 -18.26
N PRO A 36 32.08 12.99 -19.05
CA PRO A 36 30.82 12.35 -19.35
C PRO A 36 30.13 12.08 -18.01
N GLU A 37 28.96 12.68 -17.89
CA GLU A 37 28.04 12.70 -16.77
C GLU A 37 28.19 11.49 -15.82
N LEU A 38 28.65 11.74 -14.59
CA LEU A 38 28.32 10.88 -13.43
C LEU A 38 26.81 10.61 -13.44
N ASP A 39 26.01 11.59 -13.87
CA ASP A 39 24.58 11.46 -14.06
C ASP A 39 24.21 10.37 -15.09
N GLN A 40 24.94 10.16 -16.20
CA GLN A 40 24.65 9.09 -17.17
C GLN A 40 25.04 7.69 -16.66
N GLU A 41 26.15 7.57 -15.94
CA GLU A 41 26.51 6.28 -15.32
C GLU A 41 25.56 5.96 -14.15
N GLU A 42 25.18 6.95 -13.35
CA GLU A 42 24.15 6.81 -12.31
C GLU A 42 22.77 6.54 -12.91
N GLU A 43 22.38 7.20 -14.00
CA GLU A 43 21.11 6.99 -14.70
C GLU A 43 21.07 5.63 -15.39
N ASN A 44 22.18 5.17 -15.99
CA ASN A 44 22.30 3.80 -16.51
C ASN A 44 22.31 2.76 -15.39
N GLN A 45 22.92 3.05 -14.23
CA GLN A 45 22.82 2.19 -13.05
C GLN A 45 21.40 2.16 -12.49
N ARG A 46 20.70 3.31 -12.43
CA ARG A 46 19.29 3.42 -12.05
C ARG A 46 18.42 2.60 -13.01
N LYS A 47 18.56 2.78 -14.33
CA LYS A 47 17.86 2.00 -15.37
C LYS A 47 18.22 0.51 -15.32
N SER A 48 19.45 0.14 -14.93
CA SER A 48 19.83 -1.27 -14.73
C SER A 48 19.27 -1.88 -13.43
N ALA A 49 18.99 -1.05 -12.42
CA ALA A 49 18.34 -1.48 -11.18
C ALA A 49 16.84 -1.74 -11.38
N PHE A 50 16.26 -1.22 -12.46
CA PHE A 50 14.96 -1.64 -12.97
C PHE A 50 15.07 -3.00 -13.66
N SER A 51 14.67 -4.04 -12.94
CA SER A 51 14.22 -5.31 -13.52
C SER A 51 15.29 -6.11 -14.29
N GLU A 52 16.37 -6.54 -13.62
CA GLU A 52 16.93 -7.84 -14.02
C GLU A 52 15.86 -8.92 -13.83
N ARG A 53 15.59 -9.67 -14.91
CA ARG A 53 14.58 -10.72 -14.86
C ARG A 53 14.99 -11.74 -13.81
N TYR A 54 14.05 -12.09 -12.93
CA TYR A 54 14.25 -13.22 -12.05
C TYR A 54 14.47 -14.48 -12.89
N VAL A 55 15.62 -15.13 -12.70
CA VAL A 55 15.94 -16.41 -13.34
C VAL A 55 16.32 -17.39 -12.24
N LEU A 56 15.63 -18.54 -12.24
CA LEU A 56 16.03 -19.64 -11.38
C LEU A 56 17.32 -20.26 -11.97
N PRO A 57 18.39 -20.46 -11.17
CA PRO A 57 19.64 -21.04 -11.67
C PRO A 57 19.43 -22.38 -12.39
N ASP A 58 20.12 -22.58 -13.51
CA ASP A 58 19.96 -23.76 -14.39
C ASP A 58 20.18 -25.09 -13.65
N THR A 59 21.16 -25.12 -12.74
CA THR A 59 21.46 -26.29 -11.91
C THR A 59 20.26 -26.71 -11.03
N LEU A 60 19.45 -25.75 -10.56
CA LEU A 60 18.23 -26.05 -9.80
C LEU A 60 17.10 -26.52 -10.71
N LEU A 61 16.98 -25.94 -11.92
CA LEU A 61 16.00 -26.36 -12.91
C LEU A 61 16.23 -27.82 -13.38
N GLU A 62 17.49 -28.22 -13.53
CA GLU A 62 17.87 -29.61 -13.84
C GLU A 62 17.52 -30.57 -12.69
N ASN A 63 17.85 -30.19 -11.45
CA ASN A 63 17.55 -30.99 -10.25
C ASN A 63 16.05 -31.14 -9.95
N ILE A 64 15.21 -30.16 -10.34
CA ILE A 64 13.75 -30.29 -10.26
C ILE A 64 13.26 -31.41 -11.20
N LYS A 65 13.92 -31.61 -12.35
CA LYS A 65 13.57 -32.65 -13.35
C LYS A 65 14.10 -34.03 -12.99
N ALA A 66 15.20 -34.11 -12.25
CA ALA A 66 15.79 -35.34 -11.72
C ALA A 66 16.27 -35.14 -10.27
N PRO A 67 15.41 -35.39 -9.26
CA PRO A 67 15.81 -35.23 -7.87
C PRO A 67 16.74 -36.36 -7.43
N ASP A 68 18.06 -36.14 -7.54
CA ASP A 68 19.08 -37.07 -7.08
C ASP A 68 19.13 -37.18 -5.54
N GLN A 69 19.61 -38.34 -5.07
CA GLN A 69 19.45 -38.83 -3.71
C GLN A 69 20.72 -38.60 -2.86
N GLU A 70 21.00 -37.36 -2.45
CA GLU A 70 22.05 -37.05 -1.46
C GLU A 70 21.58 -36.00 -0.44
N SER A 71 21.24 -36.41 0.79
CA SER A 71 20.86 -35.42 1.83
C SER A 71 21.02 -35.84 3.30
N LYS A 72 21.50 -37.05 3.62
CA LYS A 72 21.61 -37.48 5.03
C LYS A 72 22.57 -36.62 5.85
N SER A 73 23.71 -36.21 5.28
CA SER A 73 24.68 -35.31 5.92
C SER A 73 24.10 -33.91 6.13
N THR A 74 23.37 -33.38 5.15
CA THR A 74 22.74 -32.05 5.20
C THR A 74 21.61 -32.00 6.24
N ILE A 75 20.76 -33.03 6.29
CA ILE A 75 19.69 -33.15 7.31
C ILE A 75 20.29 -33.19 8.72
N MET A 76 21.40 -33.93 8.91
CA MET A 76 22.10 -33.96 10.19
C MET A 76 22.59 -32.55 10.60
N ALA A 77 23.19 -31.80 9.67
CA ALA A 77 23.61 -30.43 9.93
C ALA A 77 22.44 -29.52 10.32
N ILE A 78 21.30 -29.61 9.62
CA ILE A 78 20.08 -28.85 9.93
C ILE A 78 19.58 -29.19 11.35
N ASN A 79 19.47 -30.48 11.68
CA ASN A 79 19.04 -30.91 13.03
C ASN A 79 19.97 -30.38 14.11
N LEU A 80 21.30 -30.44 13.91
CA LEU A 80 22.28 -29.91 14.86
C LEU A 80 22.15 -28.39 15.05
N ILE A 81 21.97 -27.63 13.97
CA ILE A 81 21.74 -26.18 14.04
C ILE A 81 20.45 -25.88 14.81
N LEU A 82 19.35 -26.56 14.50
CA LEU A 82 18.06 -26.37 15.17
C LEU A 82 18.14 -26.72 16.66
N GLN A 83 18.86 -27.78 17.01
CA GLN A 83 19.05 -28.19 18.40
C GLN A 83 19.93 -27.20 19.17
N PHE A 84 20.99 -26.67 18.54
CA PHE A 84 21.82 -25.60 19.11
C PHE A 84 20.99 -24.34 19.38
N LEU A 85 20.27 -23.85 18.37
CA LEU A 85 19.41 -22.67 18.50
C LEU A 85 18.32 -22.87 19.56
N TYR A 86 17.71 -24.06 19.61
CA TYR A 86 16.73 -24.38 20.63
C TYR A 86 17.33 -24.33 22.03
N PHE A 87 18.53 -24.89 22.24
CA PHE A 87 19.21 -24.85 23.54
C PHE A 87 19.43 -23.42 24.03
N GLU A 88 19.93 -22.54 23.15
CA GLU A 88 20.18 -21.13 23.45
C GLU A 88 18.88 -20.34 23.69
N LEU A 89 17.86 -20.57 22.86
CA LEU A 89 16.67 -19.72 22.84
C LEU A 89 15.55 -20.18 23.79
N ARG A 90 15.47 -21.46 24.17
CA ARG A 90 14.32 -22.02 24.93
C ARG A 90 14.10 -21.36 26.30
N GLN A 91 15.15 -20.84 26.94
CA GLN A 91 15.04 -20.13 28.21
C GLN A 91 14.95 -18.60 28.07
N SER A 92 15.07 -18.08 26.85
CA SER A 92 14.93 -16.64 26.62
C SER A 92 13.53 -16.14 26.98
N ASN A 93 13.45 -14.95 27.58
CA ASN A 93 12.17 -14.32 27.92
C ASN A 93 11.27 -14.15 26.69
N ARG A 94 11.86 -13.86 25.53
CA ARG A 94 11.14 -13.70 24.26
C ARG A 94 10.41 -14.99 23.89
N VAL A 95 11.10 -16.13 23.87
CA VAL A 95 10.50 -17.43 23.51
C VAL A 95 9.50 -17.88 24.57
N ARG A 96 9.82 -17.75 25.87
CA ARG A 96 8.91 -18.12 26.95
C ARG A 96 7.60 -17.32 26.91
N LYS A 97 7.69 -15.99 26.77
CA LYS A 97 6.52 -15.11 26.62
C LYS A 97 5.71 -15.48 25.37
N TRP A 98 6.38 -15.74 24.24
CA TRP A 98 5.72 -16.14 23.00
C TRP A 98 4.93 -17.46 23.18
N PHE A 99 5.54 -18.51 23.72
CA PHE A 99 4.86 -19.78 23.97
C PHE A 99 3.72 -19.63 24.96
N HIS A 100 3.93 -18.90 26.07
CA HIS A 100 2.90 -18.66 27.06
C HIS A 100 1.68 -17.98 26.43
N ARG A 101 1.89 -16.93 25.63
CA ARG A 101 0.82 -16.22 24.90
C ARG A 101 0.10 -17.15 23.92
N LYS A 102 0.84 -17.89 23.10
CA LYS A 102 0.26 -18.82 22.12
C LYS A 102 -0.56 -19.94 22.76
N LEU A 103 -0.03 -20.56 23.82
CA LEU A 103 -0.74 -21.62 24.54
C LEU A 103 -1.95 -21.08 25.30
N SER A 104 -1.89 -19.87 25.86
CA SER A 104 -3.04 -19.24 26.52
C SER A 104 -4.20 -19.06 25.54
N LEU A 105 -3.92 -18.56 24.33
CA LEU A 105 -4.94 -18.41 23.28
C LEU A 105 -5.56 -19.75 22.86
N GLU A 106 -4.75 -20.80 22.76
CA GLU A 106 -5.23 -22.14 22.43
C GLU A 106 -6.07 -22.74 23.57
N LEU A 107 -5.73 -22.48 24.83
CA LEU A 107 -6.54 -22.89 26.00
C LEU A 107 -7.87 -22.15 26.06
N ASP A 108 -7.89 -20.84 25.83
CA ASP A 108 -9.11 -20.03 25.77
C ASP A 108 -10.02 -20.48 24.62
N GLU A 109 -9.44 -20.82 23.47
CA GLU A 109 -10.19 -21.40 22.35
C GLU A 109 -10.78 -22.77 22.71
N LEU A 110 -10.02 -23.60 23.44
CA LEU A 110 -10.49 -24.89 23.90
C LEU A 110 -11.72 -24.75 24.79
N ILE A 111 -11.74 -23.80 25.72
CA ILE A 111 -12.90 -23.52 26.59
C ILE A 111 -14.08 -23.01 25.76
N SER A 112 -13.85 -21.99 24.93
CA SER A 112 -14.92 -21.28 24.23
C SER A 112 -15.57 -22.06 23.08
N LYS A 113 -14.82 -22.90 22.37
CA LYS A 113 -15.31 -23.59 21.14
C LYS A 113 -15.54 -25.09 21.29
N THR A 114 -15.29 -25.67 22.47
CA THR A 114 -15.50 -27.11 22.69
C THR A 114 -16.39 -27.36 23.89
N THR A 115 -16.79 -28.62 24.09
CA THR A 115 -17.58 -29.04 25.25
C THR A 115 -16.83 -28.87 26.58
N THR A 116 -15.54 -28.55 26.54
CA THR A 116 -14.67 -28.27 27.69
C THR A 116 -15.15 -27.06 28.50
N GLY A 117 -15.76 -26.04 27.87
CA GLY A 117 -16.35 -24.89 28.56
C GLY A 117 -17.56 -25.22 29.45
N LYS A 118 -18.09 -26.44 29.39
CA LYS A 118 -19.10 -26.91 30.36
C LYS A 118 -18.48 -27.34 31.69
N LEU A 119 -17.18 -27.64 31.71
CA LEU A 119 -16.45 -28.15 32.88
C LEU A 119 -15.56 -27.07 33.50
N PHE A 120 -14.95 -26.24 32.68
CA PHE A 120 -14.00 -25.21 33.08
C PHE A 120 -14.51 -23.83 32.67
N ASP A 121 -14.45 -22.90 33.62
CA ASP A 121 -14.73 -21.48 33.40
C ASP A 121 -13.47 -20.76 32.90
N LYS A 122 -12.31 -21.09 33.49
CA LYS A 122 -11.02 -20.49 33.15
C LYS A 122 -9.87 -21.49 33.29
N LEU A 123 -8.94 -21.47 32.34
CA LEU A 123 -7.69 -22.22 32.41
C LEU A 123 -6.53 -21.23 32.36
N THR A 124 -5.64 -21.26 33.35
CA THR A 124 -4.48 -20.38 33.42
C THR A 124 -3.20 -21.18 33.50
N ILE A 125 -2.21 -20.84 32.68
CA ILE A 125 -0.90 -21.49 32.72
C ILE A 125 -0.20 -21.10 34.03
N ARG A 126 0.15 -22.10 34.85
CA ARG A 126 0.94 -21.93 36.07
C ARG A 126 2.42 -22.03 35.79
N ASP A 127 2.82 -23.03 35.00
CA ASP A 127 4.22 -23.28 34.66
C ASP A 127 4.34 -23.87 33.25
N LEU A 128 5.45 -23.55 32.59
CA LEU A 128 5.77 -23.92 31.22
C LEU A 128 7.23 -24.37 31.10
N ASP A 129 7.39 -25.61 30.68
CA ASP A 129 8.68 -26.24 30.37
C ASP A 129 8.66 -26.74 28.93
N LEU A 130 9.52 -26.18 28.08
CA LEU A 130 9.55 -26.47 26.65
C LEU A 130 10.15 -27.85 26.33
N GLY A 131 10.71 -28.54 27.32
CA GLY A 131 11.33 -29.85 27.17
C GLY A 131 12.84 -29.80 26.96
N SER A 132 13.41 -30.97 26.65
CA SER A 132 14.86 -31.17 26.51
C SER A 132 15.38 -31.03 25.08
N GLN A 133 14.53 -31.23 24.07
CA GLN A 133 14.96 -31.27 22.67
C GLN A 133 13.99 -30.58 21.71
N PHE A 134 14.51 -30.17 20.56
CA PHE A 134 13.72 -29.77 19.41
C PHE A 134 13.30 -31.02 18.59
N PRO A 135 12.19 -30.97 17.82
CA PRO A 135 11.84 -32.07 16.92
C PRO A 135 12.96 -32.39 15.92
N GLU A 136 13.26 -33.67 15.75
CA GLU A 136 14.21 -34.19 14.76
C GLU A 136 13.52 -34.37 13.40
N ILE A 137 14.21 -33.98 12.32
CA ILE A 137 13.82 -34.27 10.95
C ILE A 137 14.54 -35.55 10.51
N LYS A 138 13.80 -36.66 10.33
CA LYS A 138 14.37 -37.95 9.89
C LYS A 138 14.54 -38.05 8.38
N ASN A 139 13.68 -37.37 7.64
CA ASN A 139 13.69 -37.34 6.18
C ASN A 139 13.21 -35.98 5.70
N PHE A 140 13.82 -35.47 4.63
CA PHE A 140 13.53 -34.19 4.00
C PHE A 140 13.57 -34.38 2.49
N ARG A 141 12.42 -34.22 1.80
CA ARG A 141 12.31 -34.49 0.37
C ARG A 141 11.42 -33.48 -0.34
N LEU A 142 11.80 -33.10 -1.54
CA LEU A 142 10.96 -32.34 -2.46
C LEU A 142 9.75 -33.18 -2.86
N HIS A 143 8.56 -32.59 -2.86
CA HIS A 143 7.33 -33.29 -3.25
C HIS A 143 6.68 -32.69 -4.49
N ALA A 144 6.54 -31.37 -4.54
CA ALA A 144 6.01 -30.67 -5.71
C ALA A 144 6.61 -29.26 -5.80
N VAL A 145 6.86 -28.82 -7.03
CA VAL A 145 7.23 -27.44 -7.36
C VAL A 145 6.36 -27.02 -8.55
N ASP A 146 5.73 -25.86 -8.43
CA ASP A 146 4.99 -25.22 -9.50
C ASP A 146 5.71 -23.94 -9.91
N LEU A 147 6.03 -23.81 -11.19
CA LEU A 147 6.71 -22.65 -11.75
C LEU A 147 5.71 -21.82 -12.55
N HIS A 148 5.82 -20.50 -12.47
CA HIS A 148 5.01 -19.63 -13.32
C HIS A 148 5.34 -19.90 -14.80
N PRO A 149 4.34 -20.09 -15.69
CA PRO A 149 4.57 -20.50 -17.07
C PRO A 149 5.45 -19.51 -17.84
N ASP A 150 5.17 -18.21 -17.71
CA ASP A 150 5.89 -17.18 -18.46
C ASP A 150 7.15 -16.67 -17.72
N GLU A 151 7.07 -16.48 -16.40
CA GLU A 151 8.13 -15.83 -15.62
C GLU A 151 9.14 -16.79 -14.96
N GLY A 152 8.85 -18.10 -14.91
CA GLY A 152 9.80 -19.11 -14.41
C GLY A 152 10.11 -19.07 -12.90
N HIS A 153 9.55 -18.12 -12.14
CA HIS A 153 9.67 -18.10 -10.68
C HIS A 153 8.78 -19.16 -10.02
N ILE A 154 9.13 -19.54 -8.78
CA ILE A 154 8.38 -20.53 -8.02
C ILE A 154 7.05 -19.94 -7.53
N GLU A 155 5.94 -20.51 -7.98
CA GLU A 155 4.59 -20.17 -7.51
C GLU A 155 4.22 -20.93 -6.25
N SER A 156 4.53 -22.23 -6.22
CA SER A 156 4.31 -23.07 -5.04
C SER A 156 5.41 -24.13 -4.88
N LEU A 157 5.73 -24.43 -3.63
CA LEU A 157 6.77 -25.37 -3.24
C LEU A 157 6.26 -26.21 -2.06
N ASP A 158 6.24 -27.53 -2.26
CA ASP A 158 5.91 -28.50 -1.24
C ASP A 158 7.11 -29.38 -0.91
N VAL A 159 7.44 -29.40 0.37
CA VAL A 159 8.49 -30.24 0.94
C VAL A 159 7.89 -31.15 1.99
N LEU A 160 8.26 -32.43 1.98
CA LEU A 160 7.84 -33.40 2.97
C LEU A 160 8.94 -33.66 4.00
N LEU A 161 8.55 -33.60 5.27
CA LEU A 161 9.42 -33.77 6.43
C LEU A 161 8.87 -34.90 7.30
N ASP A 162 9.68 -35.92 7.58
CA ASP A 162 9.34 -36.89 8.62
C ASP A 162 9.80 -36.34 9.98
N LEU A 163 8.84 -35.86 10.78
CA LEU A 163 9.10 -35.18 12.05
C LEU A 163 8.96 -36.15 13.22
N HIS A 164 9.92 -36.09 14.15
CA HIS A 164 9.94 -36.92 15.34
C HIS A 164 10.36 -36.12 16.58
N TYR A 165 9.47 -36.00 17.55
CA TYR A 165 9.69 -35.28 18.80
C TYR A 165 9.53 -36.20 20.01
N GLU A 166 10.50 -36.17 20.94
CA GLU A 166 10.50 -36.89 22.22
C GLU A 166 11.06 -36.04 23.40
N GLY A 167 10.77 -34.74 23.40
CA GLY A 167 11.39 -33.78 24.33
C GLY A 167 10.70 -33.59 25.68
N ASN A 168 9.61 -34.30 25.99
CA ASN A 168 8.88 -34.18 27.25
C ASN A 168 8.36 -32.77 27.61
N PHE A 169 7.93 -31.98 26.62
CA PHE A 169 7.28 -30.68 26.80
C PHE A 169 6.19 -30.79 27.87
N ARG A 170 6.18 -29.88 28.83
CA ARG A 170 5.32 -29.95 30.00
C ARG A 170 4.66 -28.60 30.30
N LEU A 171 3.38 -28.69 30.60
CA LEU A 171 2.52 -27.55 30.87
C LEU A 171 1.72 -27.84 32.14
N THR A 172 1.85 -26.98 33.14
CA THR A 172 1.03 -27.03 34.36
C THR A 172 -0.02 -25.93 34.29
N ILE A 173 -1.27 -26.29 34.50
CA ILE A 173 -2.44 -25.42 34.31
C ILE A 173 -3.26 -25.40 35.60
N ASP A 174 -3.65 -24.21 36.03
CA ASP A 174 -4.68 -24.00 37.03
C ASP A 174 -6.04 -23.88 36.36
N ALA A 175 -7.00 -24.65 36.87
CA ALA A 175 -8.30 -24.80 36.28
C ALA A 175 -9.39 -24.34 37.27
N ASP A 176 -10.07 -23.26 36.91
CA ASP A 176 -11.27 -22.81 37.61
C ASP A 176 -12.47 -23.53 37.00
N MET A 177 -13.17 -24.32 37.80
CA MET A 177 -14.35 -25.08 37.39
C MET A 177 -15.61 -24.21 37.48
N VAL A 178 -16.62 -24.51 36.65
CA VAL A 178 -17.89 -23.77 36.60
C VAL A 178 -18.63 -23.72 37.95
N LEU A 179 -18.39 -24.68 38.84
CA LEU A 179 -18.95 -24.73 40.19
C LEU A 179 -18.10 -23.98 41.25
N GLY A 180 -17.19 -23.09 40.82
CA GLY A 180 -16.35 -22.27 41.69
C GLY A 180 -15.19 -23.00 42.38
N LYS A 181 -14.92 -24.25 42.00
CA LYS A 181 -13.84 -25.07 42.58
C LYS A 181 -12.57 -24.95 41.75
N LYS A 182 -11.41 -25.07 42.41
CA LYS A 182 -10.09 -25.02 41.75
C LYS A 182 -9.46 -26.40 41.62
N GLY A 183 -8.91 -26.68 40.44
CA GLY A 183 -8.13 -27.87 40.14
C GLY A 183 -6.79 -27.51 39.51
N SER A 184 -5.89 -28.50 39.41
CA SER A 184 -4.61 -28.36 38.72
C SER A 184 -4.42 -29.52 37.74
N LEU A 185 -4.00 -29.20 36.53
CA LEU A 185 -3.74 -30.14 35.45
C LEU A 185 -2.25 -30.07 35.09
N ALA A 186 -1.61 -31.22 34.96
CA ALA A 186 -0.25 -31.34 34.44
C ALA A 186 -0.31 -32.14 33.14
N LEU A 187 0.05 -31.50 32.03
CA LEU A 187 0.16 -32.09 30.71
C LEU A 187 1.63 -32.31 30.40
N ARG A 188 2.01 -33.50 29.94
CA ARG A 188 3.30 -33.81 29.36
C ARG A 188 3.13 -34.43 27.97
N VAL A 189 3.73 -33.82 26.97
CA VAL A 189 3.80 -34.34 25.60
C VAL A 189 5.04 -35.21 25.51
N LYS A 190 4.86 -36.53 25.52
CA LYS A 190 5.98 -37.49 25.46
C LYS A 190 6.49 -37.64 24.05
N GLN A 191 5.58 -37.78 23.08
CA GLN A 191 5.95 -37.98 21.68
C GLN A 191 4.96 -37.31 20.73
N VAL A 192 5.49 -36.71 19.67
CA VAL A 192 4.72 -36.32 18.47
C VAL A 192 5.51 -36.77 17.25
N SER A 193 4.91 -37.56 16.37
CA SER A 193 5.60 -38.01 15.15
C SER A 193 4.67 -38.18 13.96
N GLY A 194 5.18 -37.90 12.77
CA GLY A 194 4.44 -38.11 11.54
C GLY A 194 5.03 -37.35 10.36
N LEU A 195 4.54 -37.71 9.17
CA LEU A 195 4.92 -37.07 7.93
C LEU A 195 4.20 -35.72 7.79
N ALA A 196 4.96 -34.64 7.79
CA ALA A 196 4.49 -33.28 7.62
C ALA A 196 4.81 -32.73 6.22
N ARG A 197 3.94 -31.85 5.73
CA ARG A 197 4.13 -31.04 4.53
C ARG A 197 4.42 -29.60 4.96
N LEU A 198 5.57 -29.09 4.56
CA LEU A 198 5.91 -27.67 4.57
C LEU A 198 5.60 -27.11 3.18
N GLN A 199 4.63 -26.22 3.11
CA GLN A 199 4.20 -25.59 1.87
C GLN A 199 4.53 -24.11 1.89
N PHE A 200 5.11 -23.61 0.79
CA PHE A 200 5.19 -22.19 0.45
C PHE A 200 4.35 -21.97 -0.81
N THR A 201 3.55 -20.90 -0.83
CA THR A 201 2.75 -20.57 -2.02
C THR A 201 2.55 -19.07 -2.13
N ARG A 202 2.46 -18.59 -3.37
CA ARG A 202 2.13 -17.19 -3.70
C ARG A 202 0.63 -16.92 -3.81
N LYS A 203 -0.23 -17.94 -3.80
CA LYS A 203 -1.68 -17.82 -4.07
C LYS A 203 -2.54 -18.07 -2.83
N PRO A 204 -3.57 -17.24 -2.54
CA PRO A 204 -3.92 -16.00 -3.24
C PRO A 204 -2.93 -14.85 -2.93
N TYR A 205 -2.16 -14.99 -1.86
CA TYR A 205 -1.04 -14.14 -1.49
C TYR A 205 0.08 -15.00 -0.90
N THR A 206 1.27 -14.43 -0.74
CA THR A 206 2.44 -15.16 -0.26
C THR A 206 2.26 -15.59 1.19
N HIS A 207 2.32 -16.90 1.44
CA HIS A 207 2.26 -17.47 2.78
C HIS A 207 2.93 -18.85 2.83
N TRP A 208 3.12 -19.34 4.04
CA TRP A 208 3.57 -20.71 4.28
C TRP A 208 2.64 -21.43 5.25
N SER A 209 2.67 -22.76 5.20
CA SER A 209 1.97 -23.60 6.16
C SER A 209 2.76 -24.88 6.47
N LEU A 210 2.54 -25.41 7.67
CA LEU A 210 3.07 -26.70 8.09
C LEU A 210 1.91 -27.54 8.63
N SER A 211 1.69 -28.70 8.04
CA SER A 211 0.60 -29.61 8.39
C SER A 211 0.98 -31.07 8.17
N PHE A 212 0.55 -31.96 9.06
CA PHE A 212 0.67 -33.39 8.87
C PHE A 212 -0.21 -33.88 7.72
N ILE A 213 0.32 -34.78 6.89
CA ILE A 213 -0.44 -35.39 5.80
C ILE A 213 -1.56 -36.27 6.36
N ASN A 214 -1.22 -37.08 7.36
CA ASN A 214 -2.12 -37.98 8.06
C ASN A 214 -2.15 -37.63 9.55
N ASP A 215 -3.06 -38.25 10.30
CA ASP A 215 -3.08 -38.10 11.75
C ASP A 215 -1.71 -38.48 12.36
N PRO A 216 -1.05 -37.56 13.09
CA PRO A 216 0.24 -37.85 13.70
C PRO A 216 0.07 -38.79 14.91
N LYS A 217 1.12 -39.54 15.23
CA LYS A 217 1.24 -40.26 16.49
C LYS A 217 1.47 -39.26 17.61
N VAL A 218 0.55 -39.18 18.58
CA VAL A 218 0.61 -38.24 19.71
C VAL A 218 0.46 -38.99 21.03
N GLU A 219 1.54 -39.05 21.80
CA GLU A 219 1.58 -39.64 23.14
C GLU A 219 1.58 -38.54 24.19
N LEU A 220 0.46 -38.46 24.93
CA LEU A 220 0.23 -37.47 25.99
C LEU A 220 0.09 -38.19 27.32
N ASP A 221 0.71 -37.61 28.34
CA ASP A 221 0.54 -38.00 29.73
C ASP A 221 -0.11 -36.83 30.47
N VAL A 222 -1.33 -37.03 30.93
CA VAL A 222 -2.13 -36.00 31.60
C VAL A 222 -2.40 -36.47 33.02
N GLN A 223 -2.07 -35.62 33.99
CA GLN A 223 -2.37 -35.85 35.40
C GLN A 223 -3.28 -34.72 35.89
N SER A 224 -4.25 -35.04 36.73
CA SER A 224 -5.23 -34.06 37.20
C SER A 224 -5.40 -34.20 38.70
N HIS A 225 -5.12 -33.12 39.42
CA HIS A 225 -5.23 -33.05 40.87
C HIS A 225 -6.33 -32.05 41.27
N PHE A 226 -7.14 -32.44 42.24
CA PHE A 226 -8.20 -31.65 42.82
C PHE A 226 -8.13 -31.75 44.33
N GLN A 227 -7.86 -30.61 44.99
CA GLN A 227 -7.75 -30.54 46.46
C GLN A 227 -6.84 -31.65 47.05
N GLY A 228 -5.75 -31.99 46.35
CA GLY A 228 -4.81 -33.05 46.76
C GLY A 228 -5.22 -34.49 46.41
N ARG A 229 -6.37 -34.71 45.75
CA ARG A 229 -6.82 -36.03 45.24
C ARG A 229 -6.78 -36.07 43.71
N GLN A 230 -6.52 -37.24 43.14
CA GLN A 230 -6.62 -37.42 41.69
C GLN A 230 -8.07 -37.24 41.24
N MET A 231 -8.28 -36.46 40.19
CA MET A 231 -9.57 -36.31 39.52
C MET A 231 -9.97 -37.60 38.80
N GLN A 232 -11.26 -37.74 38.47
CA GLN A 232 -11.76 -38.90 37.73
C GLN A 232 -11.07 -39.01 36.36
N SER A 233 -10.74 -40.24 35.94
CA SER A 233 -10.02 -40.55 34.69
C SER A 233 -10.68 -39.98 33.42
N ASN A 234 -11.99 -39.75 33.45
CA ASN A 234 -12.76 -39.18 32.35
C ASN A 234 -12.31 -37.76 31.95
N ILE A 235 -11.79 -36.95 32.89
CA ILE A 235 -11.31 -35.59 32.59
C ILE A 235 -9.97 -35.66 31.85
N THR A 236 -9.10 -36.55 32.31
CA THR A 236 -7.79 -36.82 31.72
C THR A 236 -7.92 -37.29 30.26
N SER A 237 -8.82 -38.23 30.00
CA SER A 237 -9.07 -38.72 28.63
C SER A 237 -9.73 -37.67 27.74
N LEU A 238 -10.63 -36.84 28.30
CA LEU A 238 -11.27 -35.74 27.58
C LEU A 238 -10.23 -34.71 27.10
N ILE A 239 -9.33 -34.25 27.97
CA ILE A 239 -8.30 -33.27 27.60
C ILE A 239 -7.37 -33.84 26.53
N SER A 240 -6.90 -35.09 26.70
CA SER A 240 -6.05 -35.76 25.71
C SER A 240 -6.74 -35.85 24.34
N ASN A 241 -8.02 -36.22 24.31
CA ASN A 241 -8.81 -36.29 23.08
C ASN A 241 -9.03 -34.90 22.45
N GLN A 242 -9.25 -33.86 23.27
CA GLN A 242 -9.40 -32.50 22.76
C GLN A 242 -8.12 -31.95 22.13
N ILE A 243 -6.95 -32.23 22.73
CA ILE A 243 -5.66 -31.85 22.14
C ILE A 243 -5.43 -32.57 20.81
N ARG A 244 -5.69 -33.88 20.75
CA ARG A 244 -5.60 -34.64 19.48
C ARG A 244 -6.54 -34.08 18.42
N LYS A 245 -7.79 -33.76 18.79
CA LYS A 245 -8.77 -33.15 17.89
C LYS A 245 -8.35 -31.75 17.44
N ALA A 246 -7.72 -30.97 18.32
CA ALA A 246 -7.19 -29.65 17.98
C ALA A 246 -6.06 -29.74 16.95
N ILE A 247 -5.11 -30.69 17.13
CA ILE A 247 -4.05 -30.98 16.15
C ILE A 247 -4.68 -31.36 14.81
N ARG A 248 -5.62 -32.32 14.79
CA ARG A 248 -6.30 -32.74 13.56
C ARG A 248 -7.02 -31.59 12.85
N ARG A 249 -7.66 -30.69 13.61
CA ARG A 249 -8.44 -29.57 13.06
C ARG A 249 -7.58 -28.42 12.55
N LYS A 250 -6.36 -28.23 13.06
CA LYS A 250 -5.53 -27.05 12.74
C LYS A 250 -4.23 -27.38 12.00
N HIS A 251 -3.75 -28.61 12.10
CA HIS A 251 -2.41 -29.03 11.69
C HIS A 251 -2.40 -30.37 10.97
N THR A 252 -3.55 -30.89 10.52
CA THR A 252 -3.63 -32.12 9.72
C THR A 252 -4.52 -31.88 8.52
N LEU A 253 -4.04 -32.26 7.33
CA LEU A 253 -4.76 -32.06 6.09
C LEU A 253 -6.16 -32.71 6.13
N PRO A 254 -7.18 -32.08 5.53
CA PRO A 254 -7.12 -30.88 4.66
C PRO A 254 -7.06 -29.54 5.42
N ASN A 255 -7.00 -29.54 6.75
CA ASN A 255 -6.98 -28.30 7.53
C ASN A 255 -5.54 -27.86 7.84
N TYR A 256 -5.25 -26.60 7.62
CA TYR A 256 -3.96 -26.01 7.92
C TYR A 256 -4.11 -24.53 8.30
N LYS A 257 -3.01 -23.97 8.81
CA LYS A 257 -2.96 -22.56 9.18
C LYS A 257 -2.03 -21.81 8.23
N LEU A 258 -2.56 -20.79 7.57
CA LEU A 258 -1.80 -19.85 6.77
C LEU A 258 -0.98 -18.95 7.70
N ARG A 259 0.32 -18.82 7.40
CA ARG A 259 1.28 -18.04 8.19
C ARG A 259 2.12 -17.17 7.26
N TYR A 260 2.49 -16.00 7.75
CA TYR A 260 3.41 -15.09 7.07
C TYR A 260 4.79 -15.14 7.73
N LYS A 261 4.86 -14.72 8.99
CA LYS A 261 6.07 -14.81 9.82
C LYS A 261 6.51 -16.27 9.99
N PRO A 262 7.82 -16.57 10.01
CA PRO A 262 8.91 -15.60 9.98
C PRO A 262 9.39 -15.20 8.58
N PHE A 263 8.98 -15.94 7.53
CA PHE A 263 9.56 -15.79 6.19
C PHE A 263 9.04 -14.56 5.44
N PHE A 264 7.81 -14.15 5.73
CA PHE A 264 7.15 -13.05 5.04
C PHE A 264 6.72 -11.98 6.04
N HIS A 265 6.96 -10.73 5.67
CA HIS A 265 6.44 -9.57 6.37
C HIS A 265 5.14 -9.16 5.70
N ARG A 266 4.11 -8.87 6.50
CA ARG A 266 3.04 -8.00 6.01
C ARG A 266 3.64 -6.61 5.93
N VAL A 267 3.22 -5.80 4.95
CA VAL A 267 3.60 -4.38 4.89
C VAL A 267 3.12 -3.75 6.20
N GLU A 268 4.03 -3.65 7.17
CA GLU A 268 3.85 -3.10 8.50
C GLU A 268 4.53 -1.74 8.44
N GLU A 269 3.73 -0.69 8.35
CA GLU A 269 4.23 0.68 8.33
C GLU A 269 4.11 1.25 9.73
N ASP A 270 5.15 1.03 10.54
CA ASP A 270 5.40 1.85 11.71
C ASP A 270 6.11 3.11 11.23
N TYR A 271 5.33 4.10 10.77
CA TYR A 271 5.88 5.40 10.41
C TYR A 271 6.36 6.10 11.68
N GLU A 272 7.67 6.10 11.90
CA GLU A 272 8.29 7.02 12.84
C GLU A 272 8.16 8.47 12.34
N LEU A 273 8.09 9.39 13.30
CA LEU A 273 7.71 10.80 13.21
C LEU A 273 8.64 11.72 12.36
N ASN A 274 9.41 11.17 11.42
CA ASN A 274 10.21 11.96 10.50
C ASN A 274 9.30 12.54 9.42
N GLU A 275 8.73 13.72 9.68
CA GLU A 275 7.96 14.49 8.70
C GLU A 275 8.92 15.22 7.76
N ILE A 276 9.12 14.66 6.56
CA ILE A 276 9.79 15.32 5.44
C ILE A 276 8.75 16.15 4.69
N VAL A 277 9.01 17.44 4.54
CA VAL A 277 8.14 18.34 3.76
C VAL A 277 8.32 18.01 2.26
N PRO A 278 7.25 17.65 1.54
CA PRO A 278 7.35 17.33 0.11
C PRO A 278 7.91 18.50 -0.70
N ASN A 279 8.99 18.23 -1.44
CA ASN A 279 9.66 19.16 -2.33
C ASN A 279 10.33 18.40 -3.50
N GLY A 280 10.82 19.12 -4.51
CA GLY A 280 11.41 18.50 -5.69
C GLY A 280 10.39 17.80 -6.59
N SER A 281 10.89 16.95 -7.47
CA SER A 281 10.14 16.06 -8.32
C SER A 281 10.20 14.62 -7.79
N LEU A 282 9.14 13.87 -8.06
CA LEU A 282 9.03 12.45 -7.77
C LEU A 282 8.73 11.71 -9.06
N GLU A 283 9.72 10.98 -9.55
CA GLU A 283 9.53 10.00 -10.61
C GLU A 283 8.95 8.73 -9.99
N VAL A 284 7.88 8.22 -10.59
CA VAL A 284 7.20 7.00 -10.19
C VAL A 284 7.09 6.08 -11.39
N THR A 285 7.60 4.86 -11.26
CA THR A 285 7.47 3.83 -12.30
C THR A 285 6.59 2.70 -11.81
N ILE A 286 5.57 2.36 -12.59
CA ILE A 286 4.76 1.17 -12.37
C ILE A 286 5.48 0.00 -13.03
N ALA A 287 6.28 -0.75 -12.26
CA ALA A 287 7.10 -1.82 -12.81
C ALA A 287 6.25 -3.07 -13.11
N GLU A 288 5.63 -3.65 -12.08
CA GLU A 288 4.93 -4.94 -12.19
C GLU A 288 3.58 -4.92 -11.49
N ILE A 289 2.62 -5.64 -12.04
CA ILE A 289 1.36 -5.98 -11.38
C ILE A 289 1.20 -7.50 -11.42
N SER A 290 0.86 -8.11 -10.29
CA SER A 290 0.71 -9.56 -10.23
C SER A 290 -0.49 -9.98 -9.39
N ARG A 291 -0.99 -11.20 -9.64
CA ARG A 291 -2.03 -11.85 -8.81
C ARG A 291 -3.36 -11.07 -8.74
N LEU A 292 -3.70 -10.29 -9.76
CA LEU A 292 -4.99 -9.60 -9.84
C LEU A 292 -6.13 -10.62 -9.77
N ASN A 293 -7.05 -10.38 -8.84
CA ASN A 293 -8.21 -11.23 -8.64
C ASN A 293 -9.38 -10.70 -9.46
N ALA A 294 -9.44 -11.13 -10.72
CA ALA A 294 -10.52 -10.77 -11.62
C ALA A 294 -11.09 -12.00 -12.32
N PRO A 295 -12.39 -11.99 -12.69
CA PRO A 295 -12.94 -13.00 -13.59
C PRO A 295 -12.21 -12.92 -14.95
N ILE A 296 -11.29 -13.85 -15.18
CA ILE A 296 -10.39 -13.88 -16.35
C ILE A 296 -11.16 -13.82 -17.68
N ARG A 297 -12.42 -14.28 -17.72
CA ARG A 297 -13.20 -14.41 -18.95
C ARG A 297 -13.81 -13.10 -19.47
N THR A 298 -13.75 -12.01 -18.71
CA THR A 298 -14.42 -10.75 -19.08
C THR A 298 -13.47 -9.58 -19.30
N LEU A 299 -12.20 -9.67 -18.89
CA LEU A 299 -11.24 -8.59 -19.02
C LEU A 299 -10.31 -8.82 -20.20
N THR A 300 -10.05 -7.77 -20.96
CA THR A 300 -9.10 -7.79 -22.07
C THR A 300 -7.79 -7.09 -21.70
N HIS A 301 -7.89 -5.93 -21.04
CA HIS A 301 -6.74 -5.10 -20.69
C HIS A 301 -6.79 -4.62 -19.24
N VAL A 302 -5.65 -4.18 -18.73
CA VAL A 302 -5.45 -3.55 -17.43
C VAL A 302 -4.71 -2.24 -17.64
N TYR A 303 -5.10 -1.21 -16.90
CA TYR A 303 -4.34 0.04 -16.81
C TYR A 303 -4.39 0.57 -15.38
N CYS A 304 -3.47 1.47 -15.08
CA CYS A 304 -3.32 2.10 -13.78
C CYS A 304 -3.52 3.61 -13.89
N THR A 305 -3.89 4.20 -12.76
CA THR A 305 -3.85 5.66 -12.58
C THR A 305 -3.09 5.95 -11.31
N LEU A 306 -2.23 6.97 -11.35
CA LEU A 306 -1.49 7.52 -10.22
C LEU A 306 -1.90 8.97 -10.04
N THR A 307 -2.40 9.35 -8.88
CA THR A 307 -2.88 10.72 -8.65
C THR A 307 -2.33 11.31 -7.35
N LEU A 308 -1.72 12.49 -7.42
CA LEU A 308 -1.33 13.25 -6.24
C LEU A 308 -2.53 13.99 -5.64
N ALA A 309 -2.73 13.84 -4.34
CA ALA A 309 -3.82 14.50 -3.62
C ALA A 309 -3.48 14.81 -2.17
N HIS A 310 -4.25 15.73 -1.57
CA HIS A 310 -4.17 16.03 -0.13
C HIS A 310 -4.90 14.98 0.73
N MET A 311 -5.63 14.03 0.12
CA MET A 311 -6.45 13.03 0.80
C MET A 311 -6.37 11.65 0.13
N PRO A 312 -6.54 10.56 0.89
CA PRO A 312 -6.58 9.22 0.34
C PRO A 312 -7.98 8.90 -0.21
N TRP A 313 -8.07 8.18 -1.32
CA TRP A 313 -9.36 7.74 -1.87
C TRP A 313 -9.33 6.32 -2.44
N VAL A 314 -10.49 5.70 -2.55
CA VAL A 314 -10.65 4.39 -3.21
C VAL A 314 -10.61 4.56 -4.72
N VAL A 315 -11.35 5.54 -5.22
CA VAL A 315 -11.40 5.93 -6.63
C VAL A 315 -11.95 7.35 -6.73
N ALA A 316 -11.49 8.09 -7.72
CA ALA A 316 -11.97 9.43 -8.04
C ALA A 316 -12.34 9.51 -9.52
N ARG A 317 -13.43 10.22 -9.84
CA ARG A 317 -13.89 10.44 -11.22
C ARG A 317 -14.39 11.85 -11.42
N GLN A 318 -14.06 12.44 -12.57
CA GLN A 318 -14.55 13.75 -12.95
C GLN A 318 -16.06 13.68 -13.24
N GLN A 319 -16.81 14.71 -12.84
CA GLN A 319 -18.22 14.84 -13.20
C GLN A 319 -18.37 15.61 -14.52
N ASP A 320 -19.11 15.03 -15.48
CA ASP A 320 -19.21 15.52 -16.86
C ASP A 320 -19.82 16.92 -16.99
N ASP A 321 -20.76 17.29 -16.10
CA ASP A 321 -21.61 18.47 -16.32
C ASP A 321 -20.97 19.82 -15.95
N GLN A 322 -19.85 19.88 -15.20
CA GLN A 322 -19.29 21.16 -14.72
C GLN A 322 -17.76 21.26 -14.61
N GLY A 323 -16.98 20.20 -14.89
CA GLY A 323 -15.50 20.23 -14.97
C GLY A 323 -14.72 20.68 -13.73
N ALA A 324 -15.41 21.14 -12.68
CA ALA A 324 -14.86 21.70 -11.44
C ALA A 324 -15.31 20.91 -10.20
N THR A 325 -16.01 19.78 -10.39
CA THR A 325 -16.42 18.86 -9.34
C THR A 325 -16.05 17.43 -9.68
N MET A 326 -15.61 16.71 -8.67
CA MET A 326 -15.19 15.33 -8.71
C MET A 326 -16.03 14.51 -7.74
N ILE A 327 -16.30 13.26 -8.11
CA ILE A 327 -16.93 12.28 -7.22
C ILE A 327 -15.82 11.37 -6.70
N VAL A 328 -15.65 11.36 -5.39
CA VAL A 328 -14.56 10.64 -4.71
C VAL A 328 -15.16 9.61 -3.78
N SER A 329 -14.74 8.35 -3.94
CA SER A 329 -15.06 7.27 -3.02
C SER A 329 -14.01 7.22 -1.91
N LEU A 330 -14.42 7.27 -0.65
CA LEU A 330 -13.55 7.37 0.52
C LEU A 330 -13.88 6.27 1.52
N ASP A 331 -12.86 5.72 2.16
CA ASP A 331 -13.01 4.84 3.31
C ASP A 331 -12.78 5.65 4.60
N ILE A 332 -13.81 5.75 5.44
CA ILE A 332 -13.82 6.56 6.67
C ILE A 332 -13.86 5.63 7.89
N GLU A 333 -12.84 5.72 8.76
CA GLU A 333 -12.79 4.96 10.00
C GLU A 333 -13.64 5.60 11.10
N ILE A 334 -14.57 4.81 11.66
CA ILE A 334 -15.42 5.22 12.77
C ILE A 334 -14.96 4.52 14.04
N HIS A 335 -14.58 5.31 15.05
CA HIS A 335 -14.28 4.85 16.41
C HIS A 335 -15.43 5.17 17.36
N LYS A 336 -16.02 4.15 17.99
CA LYS A 336 -17.10 4.34 18.95
C LYS A 336 -16.95 3.45 20.18
N ALA A 337 -17.42 3.93 21.33
CA ALA A 337 -17.54 3.11 22.52
C ALA A 337 -18.66 2.06 22.37
N LYS A 338 -18.64 1.04 23.25
CA LYS A 338 -19.69 0.04 23.32
C LYS A 338 -21.02 0.73 23.63
N ASN A 339 -22.08 0.38 22.89
CA ASN A 339 -23.43 0.97 22.98
C ASN A 339 -23.55 2.47 22.66
N GLN A 340 -22.48 3.15 22.26
CA GLN A 340 -22.56 4.54 21.78
C GLN A 340 -23.19 4.59 20.38
N GLN A 341 -24.10 5.55 20.17
CA GLN A 341 -24.63 5.85 18.84
C GLN A 341 -23.58 6.57 17.99
N ILE A 342 -23.60 6.32 16.68
CA ILE A 342 -22.61 6.89 15.76
C ILE A 342 -22.89 8.37 15.48
N GLY A 343 -24.16 8.79 15.54
CA GLY A 343 -24.56 10.19 15.35
C GLY A 343 -24.80 10.59 13.89
N ILE A 344 -25.32 9.69 13.07
CA ILE A 344 -25.65 9.93 11.66
C ILE A 344 -27.16 9.86 11.49
N VAL A 345 -27.73 10.84 10.79
CA VAL A 345 -29.11 10.81 10.28
C VAL A 345 -29.04 10.48 8.80
N PHE A 346 -29.60 9.33 8.43
CA PHE A 346 -29.63 8.89 7.04
C PHE A 346 -30.95 9.25 6.37
N LYS A 347 -30.90 9.46 5.06
CA LYS A 347 -32.06 9.65 4.17
C LYS A 347 -31.95 8.66 3.01
N GLN A 348 -33.03 7.94 2.73
CA GLN A 348 -33.12 7.09 1.55
C GLN A 348 -33.41 7.97 0.32
N SER A 349 -32.63 7.80 -0.76
CA SER A 349 -32.94 8.34 -2.08
C SER A 349 -32.76 7.23 -3.10
N ASP A 350 -33.85 6.83 -3.76
CA ASP A 350 -33.88 5.70 -4.69
C ASP A 350 -33.23 4.45 -4.08
N GLN A 351 -32.13 3.97 -4.66
CA GLN A 351 -31.35 2.81 -4.21
C GLN A 351 -30.08 3.18 -3.42
N THR A 352 -29.97 4.43 -2.98
CA THR A 352 -28.81 4.97 -2.26
C THR A 352 -29.18 5.49 -0.88
N VAL A 353 -28.22 5.45 0.04
CA VAL A 353 -28.38 5.92 1.42
C VAL A 353 -27.52 7.16 1.61
N LEU A 354 -28.15 8.33 1.73
CA LEU A 354 -27.44 9.60 1.93
C LEU A 354 -27.36 9.97 3.40
N ILE A 355 -26.32 10.71 3.77
CA ILE A 355 -26.22 11.37 5.06
C ILE A 355 -26.94 12.72 5.00
N ASP A 356 -28.06 12.85 5.70
CA ASP A 356 -28.82 14.11 5.76
C ASP A 356 -28.29 15.03 6.86
N ALA A 357 -27.84 14.48 7.99
CA ALA A 357 -27.21 15.26 9.05
C ALA A 357 -26.19 14.42 9.83
N VAL A 358 -25.17 15.11 10.33
CA VAL A 358 -24.18 14.55 11.27
C VAL A 358 -24.29 15.32 12.57
N ILE A 359 -24.50 14.60 13.66
CA ILE A 359 -24.71 15.20 14.99
C ILE A 359 -23.34 15.64 15.54
N PRO A 360 -23.15 16.90 15.97
CA PRO A 360 -21.88 17.37 16.54
C PRO A 360 -21.43 16.55 17.75
N ASN A 361 -20.11 16.48 17.96
CA ASN A 361 -19.48 15.75 19.09
C ASN A 361 -19.73 14.23 19.13
N THR A 362 -20.23 13.65 18.05
CA THR A 362 -20.43 12.20 17.91
C THR A 362 -19.28 11.52 17.16
N PRO A 363 -19.15 10.18 17.20
CA PRO A 363 -18.18 9.44 16.39
C PRO A 363 -18.16 9.83 14.91
N ALA A 364 -19.33 10.05 14.30
CA ALA A 364 -19.43 10.47 12.90
C ALA A 364 -18.86 11.86 12.65
N SER A 365 -19.13 12.81 13.55
CA SER A 365 -18.59 14.17 13.45
C SER A 365 -17.07 14.17 13.63
N LYS A 366 -16.54 13.35 14.54
CA LYS A 366 -15.09 13.20 14.75
C LYS A 366 -14.37 12.54 13.59
N ALA A 367 -15.08 11.71 12.82
CA ALA A 367 -14.57 11.07 11.61
C ALA A 367 -14.79 11.91 10.34
N GLU A 368 -15.19 13.18 10.49
CA GLU A 368 -15.37 14.13 9.39
C GLU A 368 -16.37 13.69 8.30
N LEU A 369 -17.39 12.93 8.70
CA LEU A 369 -18.56 12.70 7.84
C LEU A 369 -19.33 14.00 7.64
N ARG A 370 -19.89 14.18 6.45
CA ARG A 370 -20.57 15.41 6.03
C ARG A 370 -21.97 15.11 5.52
N ARG A 371 -22.83 16.12 5.63
CA ARG A 371 -24.12 16.10 4.94
C ARG A 371 -23.89 16.01 3.43
N GLY A 372 -24.65 15.16 2.75
CA GLY A 372 -24.55 14.92 1.32
C GLY A 372 -23.65 13.74 0.94
N ASP A 373 -22.87 13.19 1.87
CA ASP A 373 -22.12 11.95 1.63
C ASP A 373 -23.09 10.79 1.35
N VAL A 374 -22.75 9.96 0.36
CA VAL A 374 -23.53 8.77 -0.01
C VAL A 374 -22.87 7.54 0.59
N LEU A 375 -23.56 6.80 1.45
CA LEU A 375 -23.05 5.56 2.03
C LEU A 375 -23.14 4.40 1.03
N LEU A 376 -22.00 3.83 0.65
CA LEU A 376 -21.90 2.68 -0.24
C LEU A 376 -21.84 1.35 0.53
N SER A 377 -21.02 1.28 1.58
CA SER A 377 -20.81 0.03 2.33
C SER A 377 -20.34 0.24 3.77
N ILE A 378 -20.55 -0.77 4.62
CA ILE A 378 -20.11 -0.81 6.03
C ILE A 378 -19.24 -2.04 6.23
N GLN A 379 -17.95 -1.84 6.53
CA GLN A 379 -16.95 -2.92 6.54
C GLN A 379 -17.00 -3.74 5.25
N GLY A 380 -17.10 -3.01 4.13
CA GLY A 380 -17.24 -3.50 2.78
C GLY A 380 -18.56 -4.22 2.45
N LYS A 381 -19.44 -4.50 3.42
CA LYS A 381 -20.79 -4.99 3.11
C LYS A 381 -21.60 -3.87 2.47
N ARG A 382 -21.96 -4.04 1.21
CA ARG A 382 -22.77 -3.08 0.44
C ARG A 382 -24.09 -2.79 1.17
N VAL A 383 -24.49 -1.53 1.17
CA VAL A 383 -25.75 -1.06 1.74
C VAL A 383 -26.49 -0.25 0.69
N THR A 384 -27.71 -0.66 0.36
CA THR A 384 -28.60 0.05 -0.56
C THR A 384 -29.87 0.57 0.12
N ASN A 385 -30.14 0.10 1.33
CA ASN A 385 -31.34 0.46 2.08
C ASN A 385 -31.00 0.86 3.52
N ILE A 386 -31.55 1.99 3.96
CA ILE A 386 -31.38 2.55 5.32
C ILE A 386 -31.70 1.53 6.43
N SER A 387 -32.65 0.61 6.21
CA SER A 387 -33.03 -0.42 7.19
C SER A 387 -31.95 -1.48 7.43
N GLN A 388 -30.97 -1.62 6.51
CA GLN A 388 -29.83 -2.53 6.64
C GLN A 388 -28.75 -1.95 7.56
N VAL A 389 -28.56 -0.63 7.54
CA VAL A 389 -27.50 0.08 8.29
C VAL A 389 -27.43 -0.32 9.77
N PRO A 390 -28.50 -0.17 10.59
CA PRO A 390 -28.44 -0.51 12.01
C PRO A 390 -28.22 -2.01 12.24
N LYS A 391 -28.71 -2.87 11.34
CA LYS A 391 -28.52 -4.33 11.43
C LYS A 391 -27.05 -4.70 11.20
N VAL A 392 -26.41 -4.13 10.17
CA VAL A 392 -25.01 -4.40 9.85
C VAL A 392 -24.09 -3.91 10.98
N ILE A 393 -24.30 -2.68 11.46
CA ILE A 393 -23.51 -2.10 12.56
C ILE A 393 -23.67 -2.92 13.86
N LYS A 394 -24.89 -3.34 14.19
CA LYS A 394 -25.16 -4.17 15.38
C LYS A 394 -24.48 -5.54 15.27
N THR A 395 -24.53 -6.17 14.09
CA THR A 395 -23.88 -7.46 13.83
C THR A 395 -22.35 -7.38 13.89
N LEU A 396 -21.75 -6.28 13.44
CA LEU A 396 -20.30 -6.10 13.50
C LEU A 396 -19.78 -6.11 14.94
N ASN A 397 -20.50 -5.47 15.88
CA ASN A 397 -20.16 -5.39 17.31
C ASN A 397 -18.66 -5.10 17.58
N ARG A 398 -18.08 -4.15 16.81
CA ARG A 398 -16.67 -3.74 16.91
C ARG A 398 -16.56 -2.28 17.38
N PRO A 399 -15.50 -1.94 18.13
CA PRO A 399 -15.24 -0.56 18.56
C PRO A 399 -14.74 0.33 17.42
N MET A 400 -14.19 -0.26 16.36
CA MET A 400 -13.79 0.44 15.15
C MET A 400 -14.36 -0.28 13.92
N PHE A 401 -14.87 0.50 12.96
CA PHE A 401 -15.25 -0.01 11.66
C PHE A 401 -15.15 1.03 10.55
N VAL A 402 -15.01 0.58 9.30
CA VAL A 402 -14.87 1.45 8.12
C VAL A 402 -16.23 1.64 7.43
N LEU A 403 -16.51 2.87 6.99
CA LEU A 403 -17.61 3.22 6.10
C LEU A 403 -17.04 3.63 4.75
N ARG A 404 -17.50 3.01 3.66
CA ARG A 404 -17.20 3.50 2.31
C ARG A 404 -18.28 4.48 1.88
N ILE A 405 -17.89 5.70 1.52
CA ILE A 405 -18.81 6.76 1.09
C ILE A 405 -18.41 7.32 -0.26
N GLU A 406 -19.34 7.91 -1.01
CA GLU A 406 -19.02 8.86 -2.08
C GLU A 406 -19.25 10.29 -1.60
N ARG A 407 -18.35 11.19 -2.00
CA ARG A 407 -18.40 12.61 -1.68
C ARG A 407 -18.14 13.43 -2.95
N LEU A 408 -18.92 14.50 -3.10
CA LEU A 408 -18.64 15.55 -4.09
C LEU A 408 -17.54 16.46 -3.56
N VAL A 409 -16.44 16.57 -4.30
CA VAL A 409 -15.26 17.37 -3.95
C VAL A 409 -15.01 18.38 -5.06
N PRO A 410 -14.82 19.68 -4.75
CA PRO A 410 -14.42 20.65 -5.76
C PRO A 410 -13.01 20.34 -6.24
N GLY A 411 -12.81 20.40 -7.56
CA GLY A 411 -11.51 20.20 -8.18
C GLY A 411 -11.58 19.54 -9.55
N GLN A 412 -10.43 19.49 -10.19
CA GLN A 412 -10.26 18.94 -11.52
C GLN A 412 -9.09 17.96 -11.52
N ILE A 413 -9.33 16.74 -12.01
CA ILE A 413 -8.24 15.80 -12.34
C ILE A 413 -7.61 16.28 -13.65
N ARG A 414 -6.28 16.43 -13.66
CA ARG A 414 -5.52 16.75 -14.86
C ARG A 414 -4.55 15.63 -15.15
N ASN A 415 -4.50 15.19 -16.41
CA ASN A 415 -3.50 14.23 -16.85
C ASN A 415 -2.25 15.01 -17.27
N ASP A 416 -1.58 15.63 -16.30
CA ASP A 416 -0.46 16.56 -16.46
C ASP A 416 0.82 16.06 -15.77
N ALA A 417 0.90 14.77 -15.44
CA ALA A 417 2.18 14.15 -15.15
C ALA A 417 3.08 14.32 -16.39
N LEU A 418 4.26 14.90 -16.18
CA LEU A 418 5.20 15.15 -17.26
C LEU A 418 5.76 13.80 -17.71
N LEU A 419 5.54 13.45 -18.97
CA LEU A 419 6.25 12.38 -19.67
C LEU A 419 7.53 12.99 -20.22
N ASP A 420 8.67 12.31 -20.11
CA ASP A 420 10.01 12.78 -20.52
C ASP A 420 10.20 12.98 -22.04
N ASP A 421 9.17 13.38 -22.79
CA ASP A 421 9.33 13.96 -24.12
C ASP A 421 9.81 15.41 -23.98
N TYR A 422 11.01 15.57 -23.41
CA TYR A 422 11.74 16.83 -23.32
C TYR A 422 12.47 17.06 -24.65
N GLU A 423 11.75 17.54 -25.67
CA GLU A 423 12.40 18.34 -26.71
C GLU A 423 12.57 19.75 -26.13
N PRO A 424 13.81 20.23 -25.87
CA PRO A 424 13.99 21.60 -25.44
C PRO A 424 13.62 22.51 -26.61
N GLU A 425 12.42 23.09 -26.58
CA GLU A 425 12.15 24.32 -27.33
C GLU A 425 13.12 25.38 -26.80
N PHE A 426 14.25 25.54 -27.49
CA PHE A 426 15.05 26.74 -27.38
C PHE A 426 14.13 27.90 -27.74
N GLU A 427 13.75 28.73 -26.77
CA GLU A 427 13.23 30.07 -27.06
C GLU A 427 14.33 30.80 -27.85
N GLU A 428 14.16 30.90 -29.17
CA GLU A 428 14.96 31.81 -29.99
C GLU A 428 14.79 33.22 -29.43
N ILE A 429 15.86 33.72 -28.81
CA ILE A 429 15.95 35.11 -28.37
C ILE A 429 15.74 35.99 -29.61
N ASP A 430 14.68 36.79 -29.60
CA ASP A 430 14.35 37.73 -30.67
C ASP A 430 15.56 38.64 -30.97
N PRO A 431 16.17 38.59 -32.17
CA PRO A 431 17.39 39.34 -32.51
C PRO A 431 17.18 40.86 -32.52
N ASN A 432 15.93 41.33 -32.36
CA ASN A 432 15.58 42.75 -32.30
C ASN A 432 15.34 43.26 -30.86
N LEU A 433 15.77 42.55 -29.83
CA LEU A 433 15.73 43.09 -28.46
C LEU A 433 16.64 44.32 -28.35
N ASN A 434 16.02 45.50 -28.36
CA ASN A 434 16.71 46.79 -28.36
C ASN A 434 17.24 47.10 -26.95
N ILE A 435 18.44 46.61 -26.63
CA ILE A 435 19.13 46.92 -25.38
C ILE A 435 19.62 48.37 -25.44
N THR A 436 18.95 49.26 -24.71
CA THR A 436 19.35 50.66 -24.63
C THR A 436 20.22 50.86 -23.39
N PHE A 437 21.51 51.09 -23.57
CA PHE A 437 22.46 51.35 -22.47
C PHE A 437 22.38 52.81 -22.05
N VAL A 438 21.77 53.10 -20.90
CA VAL A 438 21.91 54.40 -20.26
C VAL A 438 23.16 54.37 -19.39
N LYS A 439 24.16 55.19 -19.77
CA LYS A 439 25.42 55.31 -19.05
C LYS A 439 25.20 56.17 -17.80
N ASN A 440 24.86 55.52 -16.69
CA ASN A 440 25.37 55.75 -15.33
C ASN A 440 24.41 55.18 -14.28
N VAL A 441 25.02 54.56 -13.26
CA VAL A 441 24.47 54.01 -12.01
C VAL A 441 24.12 52.51 -12.05
N GLU A 442 24.71 51.79 -11.08
CA GLU A 442 24.62 50.36 -10.80
C GLU A 442 23.18 49.92 -10.48
N ALA A 443 22.53 49.20 -11.42
CA ALA A 443 21.57 48.10 -11.19
C ALA A 443 20.84 47.76 -12.51
N VAL A 444 20.72 46.48 -12.85
CA VAL A 444 19.85 45.99 -13.93
C VAL A 444 18.54 45.53 -13.30
N GLN A 445 17.43 46.16 -13.68
CA GLN A 445 16.08 45.82 -13.21
C GLN A 445 15.23 45.42 -14.44
N ILE A 446 14.85 44.13 -14.53
CA ILE A 446 13.94 43.63 -15.57
C ILE A 446 12.52 43.74 -15.03
N GLY A 447 11.80 44.80 -15.41
CA GLY A 447 10.39 44.99 -15.09
C GLY A 447 9.48 44.39 -16.15
N GLY A 448 8.81 43.28 -15.84
CA GLY A 448 7.72 42.73 -16.63
C GLY A 448 6.40 43.46 -16.32
N GLY A 449 5.76 44.03 -17.33
CA GLY A 449 4.51 44.78 -17.16
C GLY A 449 3.68 44.91 -18.44
N THR A 450 2.84 43.90 -18.69
CA THR A 450 1.44 43.95 -19.20
C THR A 450 1.07 44.77 -20.45
N ALA A 451 0.60 44.08 -21.50
CA ALA A 451 -0.59 44.34 -22.34
C ALA A 451 -0.47 43.46 -23.60
N GLY A 452 -1.37 42.57 -24.02
CA GLY A 452 -2.83 42.62 -24.06
C GLY A 452 -3.29 43.23 -25.39
N LEU A 453 -3.74 42.41 -26.38
CA LEU A 453 -4.88 42.67 -27.29
C LEU A 453 -4.92 41.78 -28.56
N ARG A 454 -6.06 41.10 -28.72
CA ARG A 454 -6.97 41.00 -29.90
C ARG A 454 -6.44 40.69 -31.31
N GLU A 455 -7.04 39.62 -31.84
CA GLU A 455 -7.58 39.38 -33.20
C GLU A 455 -7.25 40.38 -34.33
N ARG A 456 -6.71 39.86 -35.44
CA ARG A 456 -7.36 40.05 -36.75
C ARG A 456 -6.98 39.02 -37.83
N LYS A 457 -8.06 38.46 -38.39
CA LYS A 457 -8.31 37.85 -39.70
C LYS A 457 -7.39 38.25 -40.89
N LEU A 458 -7.28 37.25 -41.79
CA LEU A 458 -7.26 37.30 -43.27
C LEU A 458 -5.91 37.31 -44.03
N ALA A 459 -5.71 36.18 -44.73
CA ALA A 459 -5.60 36.07 -46.20
C ALA A 459 -4.23 35.84 -46.87
N ARG A 460 -4.15 34.65 -47.49
CA ARG A 460 -3.67 34.34 -48.86
C ARG A 460 -2.26 34.75 -49.30
N ARG A 461 -1.45 33.74 -49.65
CA ARG A 461 -0.88 33.45 -51.00
C ARG A 461 -0.05 32.15 -50.92
N ASN A 462 -0.44 31.05 -51.56
CA ASN A 462 -0.22 30.61 -52.96
C ASN A 462 1.24 30.38 -53.40
N SER A 463 1.62 29.10 -53.52
CA SER A 463 2.43 28.46 -54.60
C SER A 463 2.34 26.93 -54.39
N LYS A 464 1.64 26.11 -55.21
CA LYS A 464 1.97 25.58 -56.56
C LYS A 464 3.45 25.13 -56.67
N ASP A 465 3.81 23.92 -57.09
CA ASP A 465 3.20 22.96 -58.03
C ASP A 465 3.69 21.51 -57.83
N ASN A 466 2.82 20.54 -58.20
CA ASN A 466 2.96 19.21 -58.85
C ASN A 466 3.98 18.15 -58.37
N SER A 467 3.68 16.83 -58.37
CA SER A 467 2.97 15.94 -59.34
C SER A 467 2.54 14.62 -58.63
N GLY A 468 1.53 13.80 -58.97
CA GLY A 468 0.61 13.69 -60.11
C GLY A 468 0.29 12.21 -60.43
N GLY A 469 -0.99 11.80 -60.37
CA GLY A 469 -1.62 10.73 -61.19
C GLY A 469 -2.21 9.51 -60.45
N GLU A 470 -3.39 8.93 -60.78
CA GLU A 470 -4.49 9.15 -61.74
C GLU A 470 -5.75 8.38 -61.22
N SER A 471 -6.95 8.98 -61.17
CA SER A 471 -8.17 8.76 -62.02
C SER A 471 -8.98 7.45 -61.75
N SER A 472 -10.32 7.38 -61.77
CA SER A 472 -11.31 8.01 -62.67
C SER A 472 -12.77 8.12 -62.12
N HIS A 473 -13.39 9.28 -62.39
CA HIS A 473 -14.78 9.71 -62.71
C HIS A 473 -16.00 8.75 -62.64
N SER A 474 -17.23 9.20 -62.30
CA SER A 474 -18.07 10.14 -63.09
C SER A 474 -19.39 10.59 -62.39
N ASN A 475 -20.07 11.62 -62.96
CA ASN A 475 -21.12 12.48 -62.38
C ASN A 475 -22.56 12.27 -62.94
N THR A 476 -23.58 12.45 -62.07
CA THR A 476 -24.93 13.09 -62.23
C THR A 476 -26.03 12.51 -63.16
N PRO A 477 -27.34 12.93 -63.10
CA PRO A 477 -28.23 13.40 -62.00
C PRO A 477 -29.70 12.86 -62.04
N GLY A 478 -30.53 13.11 -61.01
CA GLY A 478 -31.96 13.44 -61.20
C GLY A 478 -33.07 12.61 -60.47
N THR A 479 -34.02 13.37 -59.89
CA THR A 479 -35.45 13.09 -59.64
C THR A 479 -35.92 12.44 -58.30
N THR A 480 -36.88 13.14 -57.69
CA THR A 480 -37.70 12.94 -56.47
C THR A 480 -38.82 11.86 -56.62
N PRO A 481 -39.79 11.61 -55.69
CA PRO A 481 -40.03 12.04 -54.27
C PRO A 481 -40.59 10.93 -53.30
N VAL A 482 -41.05 11.35 -52.09
CA VAL A 482 -42.18 10.81 -51.26
C VAL A 482 -41.78 9.79 -50.13
N LYS A 483 -42.23 9.81 -48.85
CA LYS A 483 -43.42 10.34 -48.13
C LYS A 483 -43.12 10.57 -46.62
N LYS A 484 -43.74 11.61 -46.04
CA LYS A 484 -44.03 11.80 -44.60
C LYS A 484 -45.54 11.56 -44.35
N SER A 485 -45.92 11.26 -43.10
CA SER A 485 -47.28 11.39 -42.52
C SER A 485 -47.12 11.81 -41.04
N SER A 486 -47.40 13.06 -40.63
CA SER A 486 -48.67 13.70 -40.19
C SER A 486 -49.25 13.09 -38.90
N THR A 487 -49.10 13.76 -37.74
CA THR A 487 -49.98 14.77 -37.09
C THR A 487 -51.15 14.19 -36.29
N ILE A 488 -51.18 14.43 -34.97
CA ILE A 488 -52.40 14.70 -34.17
C ILE A 488 -52.07 15.78 -33.13
N VAL A 489 -52.98 16.76 -33.00
CA VAL A 489 -53.00 17.90 -32.06
C VAL A 489 -54.29 17.80 -31.22
N VAL A 490 -54.20 18.09 -29.92
CA VAL A 490 -55.24 18.69 -29.02
C VAL A 490 -54.43 19.38 -27.90
N GLY A 491 -54.38 20.71 -27.69
CA GLY A 491 -55.41 21.68 -27.28
C GLY A 491 -55.56 21.67 -25.74
N GLY A 492 -55.35 22.72 -24.93
CA GLY A 492 -54.95 24.11 -25.09
C GLY A 492 -54.82 24.78 -23.70
N ALA A 493 -54.34 26.03 -23.64
CA ALA A 493 -54.78 27.12 -22.74
C ALA A 493 -53.77 28.27 -22.78
N GLU A 494 -54.29 29.45 -23.08
CA GLU A 494 -53.59 30.70 -23.39
C GLU A 494 -53.24 31.50 -22.13
N THR A 495 -52.18 32.32 -22.21
CA THR A 495 -52.22 33.74 -21.80
C THR A 495 -51.04 34.49 -22.41
N SER A 496 -51.32 35.70 -22.90
CA SER A 496 -50.60 36.51 -23.87
C SER A 496 -50.09 37.80 -23.20
N THR A 497 -48.89 38.31 -23.52
CA THR A 497 -48.59 39.51 -24.37
C THR A 497 -47.34 40.25 -23.81
N PRO A 498 -46.71 41.24 -24.49
CA PRO A 498 -46.16 41.20 -25.85
C PRO A 498 -44.74 41.83 -26.01
N ARG A 499 -44.20 41.65 -27.22
CA ARG A 499 -43.05 42.27 -27.92
C ARG A 499 -42.53 43.65 -27.48
N GLY A 500 -41.20 43.81 -27.63
CA GLY A 500 -40.53 45.10 -27.90
C GLY A 500 -39.10 44.91 -28.41
N SER A 501 -38.89 45.11 -29.72
CA SER A 501 -37.59 45.19 -30.40
C SER A 501 -37.09 46.63 -30.36
N PHE A 502 -35.89 46.90 -29.86
CA PHE A 502 -35.11 48.10 -30.19
C PHE A 502 -33.61 47.86 -29.96
N SER A 503 -32.81 48.29 -30.92
CA SER A 503 -31.36 48.15 -31.01
C SER A 503 -30.59 49.37 -30.46
N GLU A 504 -29.57 49.08 -29.64
CA GLU A 504 -28.30 49.82 -29.30
C GLU A 504 -28.34 51.20 -28.60
N PRO A 505 -27.23 51.70 -27.95
CA PRO A 505 -25.91 51.11 -27.65
C PRO A 505 -25.37 51.29 -26.19
N ALA A 506 -24.33 50.51 -25.87
CA ALA A 506 -23.22 50.71 -24.92
C ALA A 506 -23.36 51.56 -23.62
N ALA A 507 -23.18 50.90 -22.47
CA ALA A 507 -22.48 51.47 -21.30
C ALA A 507 -21.81 50.38 -20.43
N ALA A 508 -20.50 50.53 -20.30
CA ALA A 508 -19.52 50.01 -19.34
C ALA A 508 -19.95 49.12 -18.15
N GLY A 509 -19.16 48.04 -17.95
CA GLY A 509 -18.55 47.77 -16.64
C GLY A 509 -19.24 46.77 -15.70
N GLY A 510 -19.43 45.52 -16.12
CA GLY A 510 -19.65 44.40 -15.18
C GLY A 510 -18.32 43.75 -14.77
N PRO A 511 -18.11 43.36 -13.50
CA PRO A 511 -16.86 42.75 -13.08
C PRO A 511 -16.68 41.40 -13.79
N LYS A 512 -15.51 41.19 -14.40
CA LYS A 512 -15.10 39.86 -14.89
C LYS A 512 -15.22 38.87 -13.72
N PRO A 513 -15.82 37.67 -13.91
CA PRO A 513 -15.78 36.65 -12.89
C PRO A 513 -14.30 36.34 -12.62
N LYS A 514 -13.87 36.50 -11.36
CA LYS A 514 -12.58 35.96 -10.90
C LYS A 514 -12.59 34.47 -11.25
N ALA A 515 -11.62 34.00 -12.02
CA ALA A 515 -11.41 32.57 -12.20
C ALA A 515 -11.37 31.94 -10.81
N LEU A 516 -12.32 31.07 -10.50
CA LEU A 516 -12.23 30.24 -9.30
C LEU A 516 -10.91 29.48 -9.44
N ASN A 517 -10.03 29.58 -8.43
CA ASN A 517 -8.88 28.69 -8.31
C ASN A 517 -9.44 27.28 -8.05
N VAL A 518 -9.76 26.56 -9.11
CA VAL A 518 -10.19 25.17 -9.05
C VAL A 518 -8.97 24.35 -8.66
N GLU A 519 -9.06 23.63 -7.54
CA GLU A 519 -7.99 22.76 -7.08
C GLU A 519 -7.72 21.69 -8.14
N CYS A 520 -6.46 21.56 -8.56
CA CYS A 520 -6.04 20.61 -9.59
C CYS A 520 -5.31 19.44 -8.94
N TYR A 521 -5.64 18.22 -9.37
CA TYR A 521 -5.04 16.97 -8.93
C TYR A 521 -4.26 16.36 -10.10
N PRO A 522 -2.91 16.37 -10.04
CA PRO A 522 -2.09 15.78 -11.08
C PRO A 522 -2.26 14.27 -11.12
N GLN A 523 -2.53 13.74 -12.30
CA GLN A 523 -2.71 12.32 -12.57
C GLN A 523 -1.81 11.88 -13.72
N HIS A 524 -1.33 10.65 -13.62
CA HIS A 524 -0.82 9.86 -14.74
C HIS A 524 -1.77 8.70 -15.00
N SER A 525 -2.02 8.38 -16.27
CA SER A 525 -2.75 7.17 -16.67
C SER A 525 -1.80 6.30 -17.49
N SER A 526 -1.57 5.07 -17.04
CA SER A 526 -0.62 4.18 -17.70
C SER A 526 -1.11 3.74 -19.07
N ILE A 527 -0.19 3.19 -19.84
CA ILE A 527 -0.52 2.40 -21.03
C ILE A 527 -1.44 1.22 -20.67
N ASP A 528 -2.27 0.81 -21.63
CA ASP A 528 -3.07 -0.40 -21.54
C ASP A 528 -2.18 -1.62 -21.77
N ALA A 529 -2.20 -2.56 -20.83
CA ALA A 529 -1.54 -3.85 -20.96
C ALA A 529 -2.57 -4.98 -21.05
N GLU A 530 -2.27 -6.04 -21.78
CA GLU A 530 -3.14 -7.23 -21.82
C GLU A 530 -3.29 -7.85 -20.42
N PHE A 531 -4.49 -8.33 -20.10
CA PHE A 531 -4.73 -8.97 -18.81
C PHE A 531 -3.97 -10.31 -18.72
N ASN A 532 -3.04 -10.42 -17.77
CA ASN A 532 -2.30 -11.64 -17.45
C ASN A 532 -2.17 -11.81 -15.91
N SER A 533 -1.83 -13.01 -15.42
CA SER A 533 -1.54 -13.26 -14.00
C SER A 533 -0.31 -12.49 -13.50
N PHE A 534 0.55 -12.10 -14.42
CA PHE A 534 1.72 -11.25 -14.21
C PHE A 534 1.86 -10.27 -15.38
N ILE A 535 1.89 -8.98 -15.08
CA ILE A 535 1.91 -7.90 -16.05
C ILE A 535 3.13 -7.03 -15.75
N ARG A 536 4.00 -6.84 -16.74
CA ARG A 536 5.05 -5.80 -16.71
C ARG A 536 4.54 -4.58 -17.45
N LEU A 537 4.65 -3.41 -16.83
CA LEU A 537 4.26 -2.13 -17.41
C LEU A 537 5.49 -1.29 -17.72
N ASP A 538 6.44 -1.21 -16.79
CA ASP A 538 7.66 -0.39 -16.88
C ASP A 538 7.36 1.03 -17.38
N ASP A 539 6.31 1.63 -16.81
CA ASP A 539 5.71 2.89 -17.24
C ASP A 539 6.09 4.01 -16.25
N PRO A 540 7.05 4.90 -16.59
CA PRO A 540 7.49 5.99 -15.73
C PRO A 540 6.61 7.24 -15.89
N CYS A 541 6.48 8.01 -14.81
CA CYS A 541 5.85 9.32 -14.83
C CYS A 541 6.46 10.23 -13.75
N THR A 542 6.50 11.53 -14.01
CA THR A 542 7.11 12.49 -13.07
C THR A 542 6.07 13.46 -12.53
N PHE A 543 6.07 13.63 -11.21
CA PHE A 543 5.22 14.57 -10.50
C PHE A 543 6.01 15.67 -9.80
N GLN A 544 5.56 16.91 -9.91
CA GLN A 544 6.07 17.99 -9.08
C GLN A 544 5.46 17.91 -7.66
N LEU A 545 6.29 17.73 -6.65
CA LEU A 545 5.84 17.68 -5.26
C LEU A 545 5.57 19.08 -4.69
N MET A 546 4.50 19.17 -3.90
CA MET A 546 4.08 20.37 -3.19
C MET A 546 3.59 19.96 -1.80
N GLU A 547 3.76 20.84 -0.80
CA GLU A 547 3.37 20.59 0.60
C GLU A 547 1.89 20.20 0.79
N LYS A 548 1.00 20.64 -0.12
CA LYS A 548 -0.43 20.28 -0.09
C LYS A 548 -0.69 18.81 -0.40
N TYR A 549 0.19 18.11 -1.13
CA TYR A 549 -0.02 16.71 -1.49
C TYR A 549 0.48 15.80 -0.37
N SER A 550 -0.43 14.99 0.18
CA SER A 550 -0.14 14.07 1.29
C SER A 550 -0.16 12.61 0.83
N TYR A 551 -0.79 12.30 -0.30
CA TYR A 551 -0.97 10.94 -0.79
C TYR A 551 -0.70 10.83 -2.30
N LEU A 552 -0.07 9.72 -2.68
CA LEU A 552 -0.09 9.16 -4.02
C LEU A 552 -1.16 8.07 -4.06
N ASN A 553 -2.26 8.31 -4.74
CA ASN A 553 -3.35 7.37 -4.90
C ASN A 553 -3.17 6.57 -6.19
N LEU A 554 -3.09 5.24 -6.07
CA LEU A 554 -3.00 4.30 -7.19
C LEU A 554 -4.32 3.55 -7.33
N SER A 555 -4.85 3.49 -8.55
CA SER A 555 -6.01 2.63 -8.88
C SER A 555 -5.70 1.74 -10.07
N VAL A 556 -6.00 0.45 -9.96
CA VAL A 556 -5.83 -0.55 -11.03
C VAL A 556 -7.20 -0.89 -11.60
N PHE A 557 -7.37 -0.69 -12.90
CA PHE A 557 -8.62 -0.91 -13.61
C PHE A 557 -8.47 -2.03 -14.64
N GLY A 558 -9.48 -2.88 -14.73
CA GLY A 558 -9.67 -3.83 -15.82
C GLY A 558 -10.64 -3.26 -16.85
N LYS A 559 -10.29 -3.36 -18.14
CA LYS A 559 -11.17 -3.03 -19.26
C LYS A 559 -11.90 -4.29 -19.74
N SER A 560 -13.20 -4.15 -19.92
CA SER A 560 -14.06 -5.10 -20.64
C SER A 560 -14.73 -4.38 -21.80
N ASN A 561 -15.37 -5.12 -22.71
CA ASN A 561 -16.06 -4.52 -23.87
C ASN A 561 -17.22 -3.58 -23.47
N GLU A 562 -17.70 -3.64 -22.23
CA GLU A 562 -18.90 -2.92 -21.78
C GLU A 562 -18.62 -1.93 -20.63
N GLU A 563 -17.57 -2.13 -19.82
CA GLU A 563 -17.29 -1.29 -18.64
C GLU A 563 -15.82 -1.35 -18.17
N HIS A 564 -15.36 -0.27 -17.51
CA HIS A 564 -14.11 -0.23 -16.76
C HIS A 564 -14.36 -0.57 -15.29
N ARG A 565 -13.65 -1.56 -14.76
CA ARG A 565 -13.86 -2.06 -13.38
C ARG A 565 -12.62 -1.86 -12.53
N LEU A 566 -12.76 -1.26 -11.35
CA LEU A 566 -11.69 -1.20 -10.35
C LEU A 566 -11.38 -2.61 -9.81
N LEU A 567 -10.13 -3.05 -9.94
CA LEU A 567 -9.63 -4.36 -9.49
C LEU A 567 -8.94 -4.29 -8.13
N GLY A 568 -8.31 -3.15 -7.85
CA GLY A 568 -7.61 -2.88 -6.60
C GLY A 568 -7.14 -1.44 -6.55
N TYR A 569 -6.88 -0.93 -5.36
CA TYR A 569 -6.37 0.42 -5.16
C TYR A 569 -5.32 0.46 -4.04
N LEU A 570 -4.58 1.55 -3.93
CA LEU A 570 -3.58 1.76 -2.90
C LEU A 570 -3.40 3.25 -2.65
N ASN A 571 -3.29 3.67 -1.39
CA ASN A 571 -3.10 5.06 -1.01
C ASN A 571 -1.80 5.18 -0.23
N ILE A 572 -0.74 5.64 -0.88
CA ILE A 572 0.60 5.71 -0.28
C ILE A 572 0.83 7.12 0.26
N PRO A 573 1.10 7.30 1.56
CA PRO A 573 1.52 8.59 2.07
C PRO A 573 2.79 9.08 1.36
N ILE A 574 2.82 10.32 0.91
CA ILE A 574 4.03 10.88 0.26
C ILE A 574 5.21 10.83 1.24
N ASN A 575 4.98 11.19 2.50
CA ASN A 575 6.03 11.15 3.53
C ASN A 575 6.71 9.79 3.64
N SER A 576 5.97 8.68 3.51
CA SER A 576 6.59 7.35 3.59
C SER A 576 7.51 7.05 2.42
N ILE A 577 7.13 7.52 1.22
CA ILE A 577 7.98 7.40 0.03
C ILE A 577 9.26 8.20 0.26
N LEU A 578 9.14 9.45 0.73
CA LEU A 578 10.29 10.34 0.93
C LEU A 578 11.25 9.83 2.00
N VAL A 579 10.73 9.29 3.11
CA VAL A 579 11.56 8.72 4.19
C VAL A 579 12.41 7.57 3.65
N GLU A 580 11.81 6.68 2.87
CA GLU A 580 12.49 5.51 2.31
C GLU A 580 13.47 5.92 1.18
N CYS A 581 13.10 6.87 0.32
CA CYS A 581 14.00 7.45 -0.67
C CYS A 581 15.22 8.12 -0.01
N ASN A 582 15.03 8.76 1.15
CA ASN A 582 16.09 9.42 1.91
C ASN A 582 17.07 8.45 2.60
N GLU A 583 16.76 7.15 2.68
CA GLU A 583 17.72 6.14 3.14
C GLU A 583 18.80 5.84 2.09
N SER A 584 18.53 6.16 0.82
CA SER A 584 19.45 5.98 -0.31
C SER A 584 20.07 7.30 -0.73
N HIS A 585 21.38 7.30 -1.01
CA HIS A 585 22.06 8.46 -1.58
C HIS A 585 21.57 8.82 -3.01
N LEU A 586 20.94 7.87 -3.71
CA LEU A 586 20.38 8.06 -5.05
C LEU A 586 18.92 8.55 -5.03
N GLY A 587 18.31 8.70 -3.84
CA GLY A 587 16.89 9.04 -3.72
C GLY A 587 15.95 7.94 -4.24
N HIS A 588 16.49 6.74 -4.49
CA HIS A 588 15.77 5.62 -5.12
C HIS A 588 15.21 4.65 -4.09
N HIS A 589 13.96 4.23 -4.29
CA HIS A 589 13.28 3.24 -3.47
C HIS A 589 12.39 2.33 -4.33
N LEU A 590 12.48 1.02 -4.13
CA LEU A 590 11.67 0.02 -4.82
C LEU A 590 10.88 -0.81 -3.81
N LYS A 591 9.55 -0.86 -3.96
CA LYS A 591 8.69 -1.55 -2.98
C LYS A 591 7.46 -2.18 -3.60
N LYS A 592 7.15 -3.38 -3.13
CA LYS A 592 5.96 -4.15 -3.50
C LYS A 592 4.84 -3.90 -2.51
N TYR A 593 3.69 -3.47 -3.02
CA TYR A 593 2.51 -3.15 -2.24
C TYR A 593 1.35 -4.08 -2.56
N PRO A 594 0.67 -4.65 -1.56
CA PRO A 594 -0.58 -5.39 -1.77
C PRO A 594 -1.71 -4.41 -2.07
N LEU A 595 -2.52 -4.72 -3.08
CA LEU A 595 -3.68 -3.92 -3.46
C LEU A 595 -4.84 -4.13 -2.46
N LEU A 596 -5.56 -3.05 -2.19
CA LEU A 596 -6.73 -3.03 -1.32
C LEU A 596 -8.01 -3.41 -2.08
N PRO A 597 -9.01 -3.99 -1.37
CA PRO A 597 -10.29 -4.41 -1.95
C PRO A 597 -11.10 -3.25 -2.57
N PRO A 598 -11.42 -3.27 -3.88
CA PRO A 598 -12.28 -2.27 -4.52
C PRO A 598 -13.72 -2.33 -4.00
N GLU A 599 -14.15 -3.47 -3.46
CA GLU A 599 -15.40 -3.73 -2.73
C GLU A 599 -15.16 -4.92 -1.78
N ALA A 600 -15.94 -5.11 -0.69
CA ALA A 600 -15.80 -6.40 0.02
C ALA A 600 -16.50 -7.52 -0.73
N ILE A 601 -15.72 -8.55 -1.00
CA ILE A 601 -16.16 -9.81 -1.57
C ILE A 601 -16.84 -10.65 -0.48
N ASP A 602 -17.91 -11.35 -0.87
CA ASP A 602 -18.45 -12.45 -0.07
C ASP A 602 -17.46 -13.62 -0.07
N VAL A 603 -16.66 -13.68 0.99
CA VAL A 603 -15.66 -14.73 1.20
C VAL A 603 -16.22 -16.09 1.56
N SER A 604 -17.53 -16.24 1.76
CA SER A 604 -18.12 -17.55 2.07
C SER A 604 -17.76 -18.62 1.03
N ASN A 605 -17.57 -18.20 -0.22
CA ASN A 605 -17.22 -19.07 -1.34
C ASN A 605 -15.72 -19.19 -1.62
N HIS A 606 -14.85 -18.46 -0.92
CA HIS A 606 -13.40 -18.55 -1.15
C HIS A 606 -12.88 -19.92 -0.67
N PRO A 607 -12.04 -20.65 -1.44
CA PRO A 607 -11.57 -21.99 -1.05
C PRO A 607 -10.85 -22.03 0.30
N LEU A 608 -10.21 -20.92 0.68
CA LEU A 608 -9.45 -20.78 1.93
C LEU A 608 -10.24 -20.11 3.06
N SER A 609 -11.52 -19.79 2.87
CA SER A 609 -12.35 -19.07 3.86
C SER A 609 -12.44 -19.77 5.22
N MET A 610 -12.37 -21.10 5.21
CA MET A 610 -12.42 -21.94 6.41
C MET A 610 -11.04 -22.17 7.04
N GLN A 611 -9.95 -21.78 6.37
CA GLN A 611 -8.59 -22.00 6.86
C GLN A 611 -8.19 -20.91 7.86
N SER A 612 -7.53 -21.31 8.95
CA SER A 612 -7.07 -20.37 9.96
C SER A 612 -5.97 -19.47 9.36
N GLY A 613 -6.01 -18.17 9.67
CA GLY A 613 -5.00 -17.21 9.20
C GLY A 613 -5.24 -16.70 7.77
N PHE A 614 -6.34 -17.10 7.12
CA PHE A 614 -6.77 -16.50 5.87
C PHE A 614 -7.22 -15.04 6.08
N ASP A 615 -6.69 -14.14 5.25
CA ASP A 615 -7.04 -12.73 5.24
C ASP A 615 -7.40 -12.29 3.82
N GLN A 616 -8.69 -12.02 3.63
CA GLN A 616 -9.27 -11.69 2.33
C GLN A 616 -8.71 -10.41 1.71
N ASN A 617 -8.20 -9.49 2.53
CA ASN A 617 -7.80 -8.17 2.05
C ASN A 617 -6.52 -8.20 1.23
N TYR A 618 -5.76 -9.30 1.28
CA TYR A 618 -4.56 -9.52 0.46
C TYR A 618 -4.86 -10.29 -0.83
N CYS A 619 -6.14 -10.52 -1.17
CA CYS A 619 -6.53 -11.32 -2.33
C CYS A 619 -6.79 -10.48 -3.58
N TYR A 620 -6.23 -9.27 -3.71
CA TYR A 620 -6.51 -8.35 -4.84
C TYR A 620 -5.30 -8.08 -5.73
N GLY A 621 -4.19 -8.78 -5.48
CA GLY A 621 -2.95 -8.64 -6.22
C GLY A 621 -1.98 -7.69 -5.55
N ASP A 622 -0.87 -7.45 -6.23
CA ASP A 622 0.21 -6.59 -5.78
C ASP A 622 0.75 -5.78 -6.93
N VAL A 623 1.28 -4.61 -6.60
CA VAL A 623 1.98 -3.71 -7.51
C VAL A 623 3.40 -3.47 -7.01
N LEU A 624 4.37 -3.56 -7.90
CA LEU A 624 5.75 -3.15 -7.66
C LEU A 624 5.92 -1.73 -8.18
N LEU A 625 6.28 -0.81 -7.29
CA LEU A 625 6.51 0.58 -7.61
C LEU A 625 7.96 0.95 -7.33
N SER A 626 8.55 1.70 -8.25
CA SER A 626 9.84 2.35 -8.09
C SER A 626 9.62 3.84 -7.94
N PHE A 627 10.42 4.46 -7.08
CA PHE A 627 10.38 5.87 -6.78
C PHE A 627 11.78 6.45 -6.89
N VAL A 628 11.92 7.57 -7.59
CA VAL A 628 13.14 8.40 -7.55
C VAL A 628 12.74 9.79 -7.13
N TRP A 629 13.34 10.26 -6.03
CA TRP A 629 13.09 11.58 -5.48
C TRP A 629 14.36 12.43 -5.58
N ASP A 630 14.28 13.57 -6.26
CA ASP A 630 15.41 14.51 -6.43
C ASP A 630 15.46 15.62 -5.37
N GLY A 631 14.53 15.59 -4.41
CA GLY A 631 14.38 16.63 -3.41
C GLY A 631 15.35 16.48 -2.23
N SER A 632 15.19 17.37 -1.24
CA SER A 632 16.07 17.42 -0.07
C SER A 632 15.29 17.44 1.24
N ALA A 633 15.61 16.51 2.14
CA ALA A 633 15.04 16.49 3.48
C ALA A 633 15.47 17.72 4.33
N LEU A 634 16.61 18.32 3.99
CA LEU A 634 17.20 19.48 4.69
C LEU A 634 16.55 20.82 4.32
N ALA A 635 15.78 20.88 3.22
CA ALA A 635 15.08 22.11 2.81
C ALA A 635 14.02 22.58 3.84
N SER A 636 13.64 21.72 4.79
CA SER A 636 12.78 22.06 5.93
C SER A 636 13.39 23.09 6.89
N LEU A 637 14.72 23.30 6.87
CA LEU A 637 15.44 24.18 7.80
C LEU A 637 15.72 25.60 7.27
N SER A 638 15.55 25.86 5.97
CA SER A 638 16.03 27.10 5.32
C SER A 638 14.96 28.13 4.96
N SER A 639 13.68 27.91 5.32
CA SER A 639 12.63 28.92 5.08
C SER A 639 12.52 29.93 6.25
N PRO A 640 12.66 31.26 6.00
CA PRO A 640 12.57 32.27 7.06
C PRO A 640 11.14 32.57 7.53
N THR A 641 10.13 31.85 7.03
CA THR A 641 8.70 32.04 7.36
C THR A 641 8.17 31.10 8.45
N ALA A 642 8.98 30.18 8.98
CA ALA A 642 8.57 29.20 10.00
C ALA A 642 8.40 29.76 11.44
N ALA A 643 8.46 31.09 11.63
CA ALA A 643 8.39 31.72 12.96
C ALA A 643 6.98 32.15 13.42
N THR A 644 5.93 32.08 12.58
CA THR A 644 4.58 32.58 12.94
C THR A 644 3.42 31.67 12.56
N SER A 645 3.55 30.36 12.76
CA SER A 645 2.41 29.41 12.71
C SER A 645 2.50 28.30 13.76
N LYS A 646 3.08 28.57 14.94
CA LYS A 646 2.96 27.69 16.12
C LYS A 646 1.73 28.08 16.96
N ALA A 647 0.52 27.77 16.48
CA ALA A 647 -0.69 27.71 17.32
C ALA A 647 -1.92 27.13 16.59
N ILE A 648 -1.80 26.00 15.89
CA ILE A 648 -2.99 25.21 15.51
C ILE A 648 -2.72 23.73 15.78
N SER A 649 -3.23 23.28 16.93
CA SER A 649 -3.54 21.89 17.35
C SER A 649 -2.54 20.77 16.99
N ALA A 650 -1.68 20.46 17.97
CA ALA A 650 -0.87 19.24 18.01
C ALA A 650 -1.68 17.97 18.40
N GLU A 651 -3.02 17.97 18.30
CA GLU A 651 -3.86 16.84 18.71
C GLU A 651 -4.45 16.00 17.56
N ASN A 652 -4.25 16.36 16.29
CA ASN A 652 -5.01 15.78 15.16
C ASN A 652 -4.22 15.26 13.94
N LYS A 653 -2.96 14.84 14.08
CA LYS A 653 -2.26 14.13 12.98
C LYS A 653 -1.64 12.82 13.47
N LYS A 654 -2.49 11.83 13.75
CA LYS A 654 -2.15 10.43 13.46
C LYS A 654 -2.80 10.12 12.12
N GLN A 655 -2.15 10.52 11.03
CA GLN A 655 -2.48 9.98 9.71
C GLN A 655 -2.13 8.50 9.75
N ARG A 656 -3.10 7.67 10.13
CA ARG A 656 -3.01 6.23 9.95
C ARG A 656 -3.55 5.96 8.56
N LEU A 657 -2.78 5.22 7.78
CA LEU A 657 -3.26 4.53 6.60
C LEU A 657 -4.64 3.94 6.93
N ILE A 658 -5.62 4.04 6.01
CA ILE A 658 -6.78 3.14 6.04
C ILE A 658 -6.18 1.76 5.84
N THR A 659 -5.83 1.14 6.96
CA THR A 659 -5.07 -0.10 6.95
C THR A 659 -6.06 -1.19 6.63
N ILE A 660 -5.61 -2.21 5.88
CA ILE A 660 -6.28 -3.51 5.83
C ILE A 660 -6.77 -3.83 7.24
N SER A 661 -8.10 -3.79 7.43
CA SER A 661 -8.68 -3.86 8.77
C SER A 661 -8.15 -5.11 9.47
N ARG A 662 -7.29 -4.94 10.47
CA ARG A 662 -6.66 -6.07 11.17
C ARG A 662 -7.79 -6.95 11.71
N GLY A 663 -7.89 -8.18 11.18
CA GLY A 663 -8.77 -9.19 11.72
C GLY A 663 -8.51 -9.33 13.22
N SER A 664 -9.57 -9.53 14.00
CA SER A 664 -9.51 -9.55 15.47
C SER A 664 -8.59 -10.64 16.06
N ALA A 665 -8.05 -11.55 15.24
CA ALA A 665 -7.14 -12.61 15.64
C ALA A 665 -5.67 -12.13 15.79
N ASP A 666 -5.25 -11.10 15.05
CA ASP A 666 -3.82 -10.75 14.93
C ASP A 666 -3.38 -9.55 15.80
N LYS A 667 -4.33 -8.81 16.41
CA LYS A 667 -3.98 -7.86 17.50
C LYS A 667 -3.25 -8.53 18.67
N LEU A 668 -3.33 -9.86 18.75
CA LEU A 668 -2.73 -10.66 19.80
C LEU A 668 -1.39 -11.29 19.39
N ASP A 669 -0.78 -10.93 18.26
CA ASP A 669 0.54 -11.45 17.89
C ASP A 669 1.66 -10.41 18.06
N ASP A 670 1.36 -9.12 17.93
CA ASP A 670 2.34 -8.03 18.05
C ASP A 670 1.84 -6.98 19.05
N ASP A 671 2.27 -7.10 20.30
CA ASP A 671 2.22 -5.95 21.22
C ASP A 671 3.62 -5.79 21.82
N ARG A 672 4.29 -4.74 21.34
CA ARG A 672 5.47 -4.04 21.88
C ARG A 672 6.76 -4.85 22.10
N THR A 673 7.73 -4.62 21.21
CA THR A 673 9.13 -4.49 21.62
C THR A 673 9.28 -3.25 22.50
N ASP A 674 9.97 -3.41 23.62
CA ASP A 674 10.08 -2.45 24.71
C ASP A 674 10.62 -1.08 24.26
N GLY A 675 9.74 -0.07 24.24
CA GLY A 675 10.08 1.35 24.31
C GLY A 675 9.49 1.91 25.60
N LEU A 676 10.35 2.16 26.59
CA LEU A 676 9.97 2.80 27.85
C LEU A 676 9.33 4.18 27.58
N PRO A 677 8.15 4.51 28.13
CA PRO A 677 7.70 5.89 28.17
C PRO A 677 8.46 6.61 29.29
N LEU A 678 9.44 7.42 28.91
CA LEU A 678 9.96 8.51 29.74
C LEU A 678 8.89 9.61 29.80
N ASP A 679 7.98 9.51 30.77
CA ASP A 679 7.28 10.67 31.31
C ASP A 679 6.56 10.30 32.62
N ALA A 680 7.29 10.40 33.73
CA ALA A 680 6.70 10.54 35.06
C ALA A 680 7.50 11.61 35.81
N LYS A 681 6.92 12.82 35.88
CA LYS A 681 7.38 13.88 36.79
C LYS A 681 7.34 13.35 38.24
N PRO A 682 8.36 13.64 39.07
CA PRO A 682 8.39 13.16 40.44
C PRO A 682 7.46 14.01 41.33
N SER A 683 6.50 13.35 41.98
CA SER A 683 5.80 13.90 43.14
C SER A 683 6.67 13.73 44.38
N ALA A 684 7.09 14.84 44.98
CA ALA A 684 7.86 14.88 46.21
C ALA A 684 7.00 14.59 47.46
N SER A 685 7.69 14.09 48.49
CA SER A 685 7.33 13.99 49.91
C SER A 685 6.55 12.75 50.39
N SER A 686 7.31 11.77 50.90
CA SER A 686 7.04 11.20 52.22
C SER A 686 8.34 10.71 52.87
N THR A 687 8.54 11.20 54.09
CA THR A 687 9.70 11.08 54.97
C THR A 687 9.89 9.65 55.45
N PHE A 688 11.11 9.11 55.35
CA PHE A 688 11.50 7.89 56.08
C PHE A 688 12.62 8.20 57.08
N THR A 689 12.29 7.92 58.33
CA THR A 689 13.07 8.06 59.56
C THR A 689 14.25 7.09 59.58
N GLN A 690 15.44 7.59 59.87
CA GLN A 690 16.63 6.79 60.20
C GLN A 690 16.50 6.16 61.59
N LEU A 691 16.95 4.90 61.73
CA LEU A 691 17.39 4.33 63.01
C LEU A 691 18.81 3.74 62.82
N PRO A 692 19.69 3.85 63.83
CA PRO A 692 21.13 3.74 63.67
C PRO A 692 21.67 2.32 63.93
N ALA A 693 22.84 2.05 63.36
CA ALA A 693 23.66 0.91 63.72
C ALA A 693 24.35 1.15 65.08
N GLN A 694 24.26 0.18 65.99
CA GLN A 694 25.12 0.08 67.17
C GLN A 694 25.95 -1.20 67.10
N GLN A 695 27.20 -1.03 67.51
CA GLN A 695 28.26 -2.02 67.66
C GLN A 695 27.87 -3.15 68.62
N GLN A 696 27.96 -4.41 68.17
CA GLN A 696 28.88 -5.45 68.65
C GLN A 696 28.77 -6.70 67.79
#